data_AF-A0A2C9P5X5-F1
#
_entry.id   AF-A0A2C9P5X5-F1
#
_cell.length_a   1.000
_cell.length_b   1.000
_cell.length_c   1.000
_cell.angle_alpha   90.00
_cell.angle_beta   90.00
_cell.angle_gamma   90.00
#
_symmetry.space_group_name_H-M   'P 1'
#
loop_
_entity.id
_entity.type
_entity.pdbx_description
1 polymer ?
#
loop_
_entity_poly.entity_id
_entity_poly.type
_entity_poly.pdbx_seq_one_letter_code
_entity_poly.pdbx_strand_id
1 'polypeptide(L)'
;MQYRNLFCLFSLSLLLPPAWGCRLSESPHNVYQRQGSGVVYLQPEEENNLSLPEVNFKRLRRLPNSLINPATQDEWDREPPLTDLTTDYVHIGAQAIFPRFSYYSDGRVILYGGKIMRNPPGTPSVDVASFRAFGKVGVDKNSLYYEGKRTDDNGGENRVNLQSLRKVEFSSQWKPDLMGLTLRDDRFLYVLGHRLSDPDSFTVLAQKSWDQRGKFSATFNPCVAVPFGPWDTLARTRTKIIINGNQLDADPDTFSVVRWMPGSLLTWRDKNGLHRHVLNQNNLDWDMQIEKHCDAFNLQEKRVLWRKGPECKFAEIPGLDPEQFHPLSNAVAQYQDRLYVIRKTEFGENQLDVVTLDNPNQVIDKRFNAGRYHGYLLTKTRSDFEEEDGLQVFESAGPLILMDYHVPDEAEAHLDDSPHYKKWYARDDRYVYAFDGAQLWRYQTPNPKALRVKWQTTHSGYGYWVDYRIAQLDGALMEDGSFIATGIPRDPSVKTAYDKTDGTFDIGKTAVRWRKSLSPDGEWGRWQTIPNVDPSQFHLVNDRIAQYKNRLYIARLSPFGEDQLETLELDSTAPFLNQKINAGKEHGYFMHNSQQAQDIQVFSINGPLKVTERFAYDNRYVYTWIGSQLYRTASPCPDKTLNLNQNMYSDNKDIIIITQAQECQKSRR
;
A
#
# COMPACT_ATOMS: atom_id res chain seq x y z
N MET A 1 -38.76 29.59 -30.48
CA MET A 1 -38.01 30.61 -29.71
C MET A 1 -37.18 29.85 -28.68
N GLN A 2 -35.95 29.45 -29.02
CA GLN A 2 -34.70 30.16 -28.67
C GLN A 2 -34.50 30.32 -27.16
N TYR A 3 -33.77 29.38 -26.56
CA TYR A 3 -32.74 29.69 -25.55
C TYR A 3 -31.51 28.83 -25.85
N ARG A 4 -30.69 29.37 -26.77
CA ARG A 4 -29.28 29.05 -26.97
C ARG A 4 -28.50 29.95 -26.00
N ASN A 5 -27.38 29.47 -25.48
CA ASN A 5 -26.37 30.19 -24.69
C ASN A 5 -26.60 30.28 -23.18
N LEU A 6 -26.30 29.20 -22.46
CA LEU A 6 -25.83 29.25 -21.06
C LEU A 6 -25.09 27.97 -20.61
N PHE A 7 -24.38 27.31 -21.55
CA PHE A 7 -23.65 26.06 -21.28
C PHE A 7 -22.11 26.19 -21.29
N CYS A 8 -21.56 27.41 -21.32
CA CYS A 8 -20.10 27.61 -21.47
C CYS A 8 -19.40 28.33 -20.32
N LEU A 9 -20.01 28.46 -19.13
CA LEU A 9 -19.34 29.10 -17.97
C LEU A 9 -19.28 28.24 -16.70
N PHE A 10 -19.79 27.01 -16.73
CA PHE A 10 -19.62 26.02 -15.65
C PHE A 10 -18.75 24.81 -16.02
N SER A 11 -18.17 24.79 -17.23
CA SER A 11 -17.34 23.69 -17.74
C SER A 11 -15.83 23.92 -17.59
N LEU A 12 -15.39 25.08 -17.05
CA LEU A 12 -13.96 25.41 -16.88
C LEU A 12 -13.43 25.25 -15.45
N SER A 13 -14.28 24.90 -14.48
CA SER A 13 -13.87 24.47 -13.13
C SER A 13 -13.66 22.94 -13.02
N LEU A 14 -13.82 22.19 -14.11
CA LEU A 14 -13.63 20.74 -14.18
C LEU A 14 -12.23 20.31 -14.67
N LEU A 15 -11.28 21.25 -14.79
CA LEU A 15 -9.90 20.98 -15.22
C LEU A 15 -8.86 21.25 -14.12
N LEU A 16 -9.28 21.20 -12.86
CA LEU A 16 -8.35 20.86 -11.78
C LEU A 16 -8.24 19.33 -11.80
N PRO A 17 -7.03 18.73 -11.85
CA PRO A 17 -6.92 17.34 -11.45
C PRO A 17 -7.55 17.28 -10.05
N PRO A 18 -8.53 16.40 -9.81
CA PRO A 18 -9.02 16.24 -8.46
C PRO A 18 -7.77 15.94 -7.62
N ALA A 19 -7.53 16.77 -6.59
CA ALA A 19 -6.86 16.26 -5.41
C ALA A 19 -7.50 14.90 -5.15
N TRP A 20 -6.69 13.86 -4.93
CA TRP A 20 -7.12 12.47 -4.78
C TRP A 20 -8.02 12.27 -3.54
N GLY A 21 -9.14 12.97 -3.48
CA GLY A 21 -10.29 12.59 -2.69
C GLY A 21 -10.91 11.40 -3.41
N CYS A 22 -11.13 10.34 -2.66
CA CYS A 22 -11.80 9.15 -3.17
C CYS A 22 -13.03 9.54 -3.99
N ARG A 23 -13.21 8.89 -5.14
CA ARG A 23 -14.41 9.07 -5.95
C ARG A 23 -15.59 8.59 -5.10
N LEU A 24 -16.32 9.51 -4.49
CA LEU A 24 -17.49 9.23 -3.63
C LEU A 24 -18.73 8.80 -4.44
N SER A 25 -18.62 8.59 -5.76
CA SER A 25 -19.74 8.08 -6.54
C SER A 25 -19.88 6.58 -6.29
N GLU A 26 -21.08 6.14 -5.88
CA GLU A 26 -21.45 4.72 -5.80
C GLU A 26 -21.00 3.96 -7.07
N SER A 27 -20.51 2.74 -6.88
CA SER A 27 -20.13 1.88 -8.02
C SER A 27 -21.35 1.69 -8.93
N PRO A 28 -21.17 1.68 -10.26
CA PRO A 28 -22.29 1.51 -11.17
C PRO A 28 -23.01 0.18 -10.89
N HIS A 29 -24.32 0.27 -10.64
CA HIS A 29 -25.15 -0.89 -10.34
C HIS A 29 -25.63 -1.55 -11.64
N ASN A 30 -25.58 -2.87 -11.68
CA ASN A 30 -26.39 -3.64 -12.62
C ASN A 30 -27.85 -3.59 -12.16
N VAL A 31 -28.78 -3.33 -13.08
CA VAL A 31 -30.16 -3.04 -12.70
C VAL A 31 -31.16 -3.66 -13.65
N TYR A 32 -32.22 -4.24 -13.08
CA TYR A 32 -33.39 -4.66 -13.85
C TYR A 32 -34.31 -3.46 -14.10
N GLN A 33 -34.57 -3.16 -15.37
CA GLN A 33 -35.47 -2.11 -15.81
C GLN A 33 -36.62 -2.65 -16.67
N ARG A 34 -37.71 -1.89 -16.74
CA ARG A 34 -38.86 -2.24 -17.57
C ARG A 34 -38.53 -2.02 -19.05
N GLN A 35 -38.78 -3.03 -19.88
CA GLN A 35 -38.71 -2.91 -21.34
C GLN A 35 -40.02 -3.44 -21.95
N GLY A 36 -40.92 -2.53 -22.32
CA GLY A 36 -42.26 -2.89 -22.81
C GLY A 36 -43.07 -3.67 -21.76
N SER A 37 -43.44 -4.91 -22.10
CA SER A 37 -44.09 -5.88 -21.20
C SER A 37 -43.12 -6.75 -20.41
N GLY A 38 -41.84 -6.75 -20.78
CA GLY A 38 -40.77 -7.57 -20.18
C GLY A 38 -39.78 -6.76 -19.36
N VAL A 39 -38.61 -7.35 -19.15
CA VAL A 39 -37.49 -6.77 -18.38
C VAL A 39 -36.25 -6.67 -19.26
N VAL A 40 -35.41 -5.67 -19.01
CA VAL A 40 -34.02 -5.62 -19.49
C VAL A 40 -33.10 -5.55 -18.26
N TYR A 41 -32.02 -6.30 -18.26
CA TYR A 41 -30.96 -6.19 -17.27
C TYR A 41 -29.85 -5.33 -17.85
N LEU A 42 -29.65 -4.16 -17.26
CA LEU A 42 -28.62 -3.21 -17.66
C LEU A 42 -27.31 -3.53 -16.95
N GLN A 43 -26.23 -3.52 -17.71
CA GLN A 43 -24.88 -3.80 -17.22
C GLN A 43 -23.97 -2.63 -17.65
N PRO A 44 -23.81 -1.59 -16.81
CA PRO A 44 -23.12 -0.37 -17.23
C PRO A 44 -21.66 -0.55 -17.66
N GLU A 45 -21.01 -1.62 -17.18
CA GLU A 45 -19.61 -1.95 -17.49
C GLU A 45 -19.47 -2.92 -18.67
N GLU A 46 -20.59 -3.37 -19.26
CA GLU A 46 -20.60 -4.36 -20.34
C GLU A 46 -21.15 -3.74 -21.63
N GLU A 47 -20.69 -4.23 -22.78
CA GLU A 47 -21.13 -3.70 -24.08
C GLU A 47 -22.61 -3.98 -24.38
N ASN A 48 -23.18 -5.04 -23.79
CA ASN A 48 -24.52 -5.53 -24.13
C ASN A 48 -25.41 -5.71 -22.90
N ASN A 49 -26.65 -5.21 -22.99
CA ASN A 49 -27.70 -5.45 -22.01
C ASN A 49 -28.45 -6.75 -22.32
N LEU A 50 -28.98 -7.43 -21.29
CA LEU A 50 -29.70 -8.69 -21.46
C LEU A 50 -31.21 -8.45 -21.51
N SER A 51 -31.87 -8.81 -22.61
CA SER A 51 -33.33 -8.74 -22.74
C SER A 51 -33.99 -9.99 -22.15
N LEU A 52 -35.00 -9.77 -21.31
CA LEU A 52 -35.75 -10.79 -20.56
C LEU A 52 -37.26 -10.60 -20.80
N PRO A 53 -37.75 -10.86 -22.04
CA PRO A 53 -39.14 -10.58 -22.41
C PRO A 53 -40.17 -11.44 -21.65
N GLU A 54 -39.75 -12.61 -21.15
CA GLU A 54 -40.59 -13.57 -20.43
C GLU A 54 -40.86 -13.17 -18.96
N VAL A 55 -40.12 -12.21 -18.43
CA VAL A 55 -40.16 -11.83 -17.01
C VAL A 55 -41.14 -10.68 -16.78
N ASN A 56 -41.98 -10.81 -15.76
CA ASN A 56 -42.94 -9.76 -15.41
C ASN A 56 -42.31 -8.71 -14.48
N PHE A 57 -41.93 -7.56 -15.01
CA PHE A 57 -41.34 -6.45 -14.24
C PHE A 57 -42.17 -6.05 -13.00
N LYS A 58 -43.51 -6.02 -13.10
CA LYS A 58 -44.37 -5.58 -11.98
C LYS A 58 -44.29 -6.52 -10.78
N ARG A 59 -44.04 -7.81 -11.04
CA ARG A 59 -43.94 -8.86 -10.01
C ARG A 59 -42.51 -9.17 -9.59
N LEU A 60 -41.52 -8.72 -10.37
CA LEU A 60 -40.11 -8.96 -10.09
C LEU A 60 -39.70 -8.37 -8.75
N ARG A 61 -39.16 -9.20 -7.86
CA ARG A 61 -38.64 -8.83 -6.54
C ARG A 61 -37.33 -9.55 -6.30
N ARG A 62 -36.46 -8.93 -5.50
CA ARG A 62 -35.33 -9.61 -4.88
C ARG A 62 -35.85 -10.68 -3.91
N LEU A 63 -35.20 -11.83 -3.88
CA LEU A 63 -35.49 -12.84 -2.86
C LEU A 63 -34.75 -12.51 -1.56
N PRO A 64 -35.38 -12.69 -0.39
CA PRO A 64 -34.72 -12.43 0.88
C PRO A 64 -33.53 -13.37 1.06
N ASN A 65 -32.40 -12.81 1.52
CA ASN A 65 -31.25 -13.60 1.91
C ASN A 65 -31.49 -14.19 3.31
N SER A 66 -31.69 -15.50 3.37
CA SER A 66 -32.07 -16.22 4.59
C SER A 66 -30.93 -16.34 5.62
N LEU A 67 -29.71 -15.91 5.28
CA LEU A 67 -28.58 -15.83 6.22
C LEU A 67 -28.58 -14.52 7.04
N ILE A 68 -29.34 -13.52 6.61
CA ILE A 68 -29.36 -12.22 7.26
C ILE A 68 -30.52 -12.19 8.25
N ASN A 69 -30.21 -11.84 9.50
CA ASN A 69 -31.22 -11.51 10.49
C ASN A 69 -31.43 -9.98 10.50
N PRO A 70 -32.58 -9.46 10.01
CA PRO A 70 -32.82 -8.02 9.93
C PRO A 70 -32.82 -7.33 11.30
N ALA A 71 -33.10 -8.08 12.37
CA ALA A 71 -33.14 -7.54 13.74
C ALA A 71 -31.76 -7.24 14.33
N THR A 72 -30.69 -7.74 13.70
CA THR A 72 -29.31 -7.57 14.15
C THR A 72 -28.49 -6.69 13.20
N GLN A 73 -29.12 -6.05 12.22
CA GLN A 73 -28.42 -5.16 11.28
C GLN A 73 -28.36 -3.73 11.83
N ASP A 74 -27.16 -3.15 11.79
CA ASP A 74 -26.98 -1.72 12.00
C ASP A 74 -27.65 -0.92 10.86
N GLU A 75 -28.02 0.33 11.13
CA GLU A 75 -28.78 1.16 10.19
C GLU A 75 -28.11 1.32 8.82
N TRP A 76 -26.77 1.33 8.82
CA TRP A 76 -25.92 1.45 7.62
C TRP A 76 -25.77 0.15 6.81
N ASP A 77 -26.08 -1.01 7.42
CA ASP A 77 -25.97 -2.34 6.80
C ASP A 77 -27.34 -2.93 6.43
N ARG A 78 -28.41 -2.15 6.60
CA ARG A 78 -29.78 -2.62 6.33
C ARG A 78 -29.94 -3.04 4.88
N GLU A 79 -30.46 -4.24 4.70
CA GLU A 79 -30.79 -4.71 3.37
C GLU A 79 -31.82 -3.78 2.70
N PRO A 80 -31.62 -3.41 1.42
CA PRO A 80 -32.57 -2.60 0.69
C PRO A 80 -33.90 -3.37 0.52
N PRO A 81 -35.03 -2.65 0.36
CA PRO A 81 -36.34 -3.27 0.16
C PRO A 81 -36.33 -4.31 -0.95
N LEU A 82 -37.15 -5.36 -0.86
CA LEU A 82 -37.20 -6.42 -1.90
C LEU A 82 -37.69 -5.91 -3.27
N THR A 83 -38.25 -4.70 -3.32
CA THR A 83 -38.60 -3.98 -4.55
C THR A 83 -37.43 -3.25 -5.20
N ASP A 84 -36.31 -3.13 -4.50
CA ASP A 84 -35.08 -2.57 -5.04
C ASP A 84 -34.39 -3.58 -5.95
N LEU A 85 -34.13 -3.17 -7.18
CA LEU A 85 -33.59 -4.00 -8.26
C LEU A 85 -32.18 -3.55 -8.68
N THR A 86 -31.53 -2.68 -7.91
CA THR A 86 -30.15 -2.21 -8.12
C THR A 86 -29.14 -2.96 -7.23
N THR A 87 -29.54 -4.04 -6.57
CA THR A 87 -28.67 -4.74 -5.60
C THR A 87 -27.58 -5.60 -6.24
N ASP A 88 -27.58 -5.68 -7.58
CA ASP A 88 -26.51 -6.31 -8.33
C ASP A 88 -25.46 -5.25 -8.67
N TYR A 89 -24.23 -5.46 -8.28
CA TYR A 89 -23.15 -4.52 -8.57
C TYR A 89 -21.81 -5.25 -8.56
N VAL A 90 -20.78 -4.54 -9.00
CA VAL A 90 -19.44 -5.08 -9.11
C VAL A 90 -18.54 -4.35 -8.14
N HIS A 91 -17.87 -5.11 -7.26
CA HIS A 91 -16.87 -4.53 -6.37
C HIS A 91 -15.53 -4.46 -7.08
N ILE A 92 -14.83 -3.34 -6.87
CA ILE A 92 -13.44 -3.17 -7.24
C ILE A 92 -12.60 -3.36 -5.97
N GLY A 93 -11.71 -4.35 -5.99
CA GLY A 93 -10.64 -4.54 -5.02
C GLY A 93 -9.29 -4.05 -5.57
N ALA A 94 -8.21 -4.24 -4.80
CA ALA A 94 -6.88 -3.73 -5.17
C ALA A 94 -6.32 -4.37 -6.47
N GLN A 95 -6.68 -5.63 -6.74
CA GLN A 95 -6.20 -6.41 -7.89
C GLN A 95 -7.31 -7.26 -8.54
N ALA A 96 -8.58 -6.97 -8.23
CA ALA A 96 -9.68 -7.79 -8.74
C ALA A 96 -10.98 -7.01 -8.87
N ILE A 97 -11.83 -7.52 -9.75
CA ILE A 97 -13.21 -7.12 -9.92
C ILE A 97 -14.06 -8.34 -9.58
N PHE A 98 -14.96 -8.22 -8.61
CA PHE A 98 -15.82 -9.35 -8.22
C PHE A 98 -17.29 -8.96 -8.17
N PRO A 99 -18.16 -9.68 -8.90
CA PRO A 99 -19.59 -9.38 -8.93
C PRO A 99 -20.27 -9.83 -7.64
N ARG A 100 -21.21 -9.00 -7.17
CA ARG A 100 -22.22 -9.37 -6.18
C ARG A 100 -23.58 -9.33 -6.84
N PHE A 101 -24.17 -10.51 -7.00
CA PHE A 101 -25.52 -10.67 -7.54
C PHE A 101 -26.44 -11.30 -6.53
N SER A 102 -27.70 -10.86 -6.57
CA SER A 102 -28.79 -11.41 -5.78
C SER A 102 -29.65 -12.37 -6.61
N TYR A 103 -30.43 -13.20 -5.92
CA TYR A 103 -31.51 -13.95 -6.57
C TYR A 103 -32.77 -13.08 -6.66
N TYR A 104 -33.46 -13.15 -7.80
CA TYR A 104 -34.74 -12.46 -8.02
C TYR A 104 -35.81 -13.43 -8.51
N SER A 105 -37.08 -13.09 -8.31
CA SER A 105 -38.19 -13.82 -8.91
C SER A 105 -39.37 -12.91 -9.22
N ASP A 106 -40.13 -13.26 -10.26
CA ASP A 106 -41.45 -12.70 -10.56
C ASP A 106 -42.60 -13.64 -10.16
N GLY A 107 -42.29 -14.74 -9.46
CA GLY A 107 -43.20 -15.81 -9.05
C GLY A 107 -43.36 -16.92 -10.08
N ARG A 108 -42.73 -16.83 -11.26
CA ARG A 108 -42.73 -17.88 -12.30
C ARG A 108 -41.34 -18.41 -12.63
N VAL A 109 -40.32 -17.56 -12.50
CA VAL A 109 -38.91 -17.93 -12.73
C VAL A 109 -38.02 -17.40 -11.62
N ILE A 110 -36.85 -18.02 -11.44
CA ILE A 110 -35.76 -17.47 -10.62
C ILE A 110 -34.70 -16.90 -11.55
N LEU A 111 -34.15 -15.74 -11.18
CA LEU A 111 -33.06 -15.08 -11.88
C LEU A 111 -31.83 -14.94 -10.99
N TYR A 112 -30.65 -14.96 -11.62
CA TYR A 112 -29.37 -14.63 -11.00
C TYR A 112 -28.48 -13.93 -12.03
N GLY A 113 -27.92 -12.76 -11.71
CA GLY A 113 -27.02 -12.01 -12.60
C GLY A 113 -27.56 -11.80 -14.02
N GLY A 114 -28.82 -11.36 -14.12
CA GLY A 114 -29.48 -11.12 -15.42
C GLY A 114 -29.92 -12.37 -16.20
N LYS A 115 -29.78 -13.59 -15.66
CA LYS A 115 -30.11 -14.85 -16.36
C LYS A 115 -31.25 -15.60 -15.67
N ILE A 116 -32.16 -16.19 -16.46
CA ILE A 116 -33.18 -17.11 -15.97
C ILE A 116 -32.52 -18.45 -15.65
N MET A 117 -32.68 -18.92 -14.41
CA MET A 117 -32.14 -20.20 -13.97
C MET A 117 -32.85 -21.36 -14.66
N ARG A 118 -32.07 -22.28 -15.23
CA ARG A 118 -32.56 -23.51 -15.87
C ARG A 118 -31.64 -24.66 -15.49
N ASN A 119 -32.26 -25.80 -15.15
CA ASN A 119 -31.52 -27.00 -14.79
C ASN A 119 -31.14 -27.82 -16.03
N PRO A 120 -30.04 -28.59 -15.97
CA PRO A 120 -29.64 -29.46 -17.08
C PRO A 120 -30.74 -30.48 -17.44
N PRO A 121 -30.84 -30.89 -18.72
CA PRO A 121 -31.77 -31.94 -19.15
C PRO A 121 -31.63 -33.20 -18.29
N GLY A 122 -32.75 -33.84 -17.94
CA GLY A 122 -32.77 -35.04 -17.11
C GLY A 122 -32.73 -34.78 -15.60
N THR A 123 -32.65 -33.51 -15.17
CA THR A 123 -32.79 -33.12 -13.75
C THR A 123 -34.13 -32.41 -13.50
N PRO A 124 -34.65 -32.41 -12.26
CA PRO A 124 -35.89 -31.69 -11.94
C PRO A 124 -35.80 -30.20 -12.28
N SER A 125 -36.88 -29.62 -12.79
CA SER A 125 -36.98 -28.16 -13.01
C SER A 125 -36.83 -27.39 -11.70
N VAL A 126 -36.35 -26.14 -11.79
CA VAL A 126 -36.27 -25.21 -10.66
C VAL A 126 -37.65 -25.03 -10.03
N ASP A 127 -37.78 -25.37 -8.75
CA ASP A 127 -39.05 -25.25 -8.03
C ASP A 127 -39.14 -23.87 -7.36
N VAL A 128 -39.77 -22.94 -8.06
CA VAL A 128 -39.89 -21.53 -7.64
C VAL A 128 -40.59 -21.37 -6.28
N ALA A 129 -41.57 -22.23 -5.97
CA ALA A 129 -42.36 -22.12 -4.76
C ALA A 129 -41.56 -22.46 -3.48
N SER A 130 -40.67 -23.46 -3.57
CA SER A 130 -39.82 -23.88 -2.45
C SER A 130 -38.45 -23.21 -2.43
N PHE A 131 -38.12 -22.40 -3.44
CA PHE A 131 -36.82 -21.76 -3.55
C PHE A 131 -36.52 -20.83 -2.36
N ARG A 132 -35.31 -20.95 -1.83
CA ARG A 132 -34.74 -20.13 -0.75
C ARG A 132 -33.33 -19.72 -1.13
N ALA A 133 -33.00 -18.45 -0.92
CA ALA A 133 -31.69 -17.89 -1.18
C ALA A 133 -30.90 -17.72 0.13
N PHE A 134 -29.63 -18.11 0.11
CA PHE A 134 -28.66 -18.00 1.18
C PHE A 134 -27.38 -17.38 0.59
N GLY A 135 -27.40 -16.07 0.36
CA GLY A 135 -26.34 -15.37 -0.38
C GLY A 135 -26.21 -15.88 -1.82
N LYS A 136 -25.04 -16.41 -2.18
CA LYS A 136 -24.76 -17.01 -3.51
C LYS A 136 -25.32 -18.42 -3.66
N VAL A 137 -25.71 -19.08 -2.57
CA VAL A 137 -26.31 -20.42 -2.59
C VAL A 137 -27.83 -20.33 -2.69
N GLY A 138 -28.41 -21.11 -3.58
CA GLY A 138 -29.85 -21.32 -3.68
C GLY A 138 -30.22 -22.74 -3.32
N VAL A 139 -31.41 -22.93 -2.76
CA VAL A 139 -31.95 -24.25 -2.41
C VAL A 139 -33.42 -24.30 -2.79
N ASP A 140 -33.83 -25.32 -3.54
CA ASP A 140 -35.24 -25.70 -3.67
C ASP A 140 -35.44 -27.14 -3.18
N LYS A 141 -36.68 -27.63 -3.18
CA LYS A 141 -37.00 -28.97 -2.67
C LYS A 141 -36.31 -30.13 -3.42
N ASN A 142 -35.76 -29.88 -4.61
CA ASN A 142 -35.17 -30.87 -5.50
C ASN A 142 -33.67 -30.66 -5.75
N SER A 143 -33.15 -29.43 -5.63
CA SER A 143 -31.81 -29.08 -6.08
C SER A 143 -31.11 -28.02 -5.22
N LEU A 144 -29.79 -28.08 -5.23
CA LEU A 144 -28.88 -27.04 -4.74
C LEU A 144 -28.33 -26.22 -5.90
N TYR A 145 -28.02 -24.96 -5.60
CA TYR A 145 -27.54 -24.00 -6.58
C TYR A 145 -26.39 -23.17 -6.02
N TYR A 146 -25.45 -22.81 -6.89
CA TYR A 146 -24.44 -21.80 -6.62
C TYR A 146 -24.35 -20.85 -7.81
N GLU A 147 -24.42 -19.55 -7.54
CA GLU A 147 -24.40 -18.49 -8.56
C GLU A 147 -25.35 -18.76 -9.74
N GLY A 148 -26.57 -19.21 -9.43
CA GLY A 148 -27.61 -19.49 -10.43
C GLY A 148 -27.48 -20.82 -11.19
N LYS A 149 -26.47 -21.64 -10.89
CA LYS A 149 -26.27 -22.96 -11.54
C LYS A 149 -26.56 -24.10 -10.57
N ARG A 150 -27.23 -25.15 -11.07
CA ARG A 150 -27.46 -26.38 -10.29
C ARG A 150 -26.14 -27.05 -9.96
N THR A 151 -25.93 -27.38 -8.69
CA THR A 151 -24.75 -28.09 -8.20
C THR A 151 -25.08 -29.55 -7.89
N ASP A 152 -26.00 -29.77 -6.93
CA ASP A 152 -26.30 -31.09 -6.39
C ASP A 152 -27.81 -31.35 -6.30
N ASP A 153 -28.19 -32.62 -6.12
CA ASP A 153 -29.57 -33.03 -5.78
C ASP A 153 -29.90 -32.70 -4.32
N ASN A 154 -31.17 -32.35 -4.03
CA ASN A 154 -31.66 -32.03 -2.69
C ASN A 154 -32.84 -32.91 -2.22
N GLY A 155 -33.03 -34.09 -2.83
CA GLY A 155 -34.10 -35.02 -2.49
C GLY A 155 -33.73 -36.03 -1.39
N GLY A 156 -34.75 -36.56 -0.71
CA GLY A 156 -34.58 -37.71 0.21
C GLY A 156 -33.58 -37.46 1.35
N GLU A 157 -32.65 -38.40 1.54
CA GLU A 157 -31.63 -38.34 2.61
C GLU A 157 -30.66 -37.17 2.43
N ASN A 158 -30.48 -36.70 1.19
CA ASN A 158 -29.61 -35.59 0.81
C ASN A 158 -30.18 -34.21 1.16
N ARG A 159 -31.42 -34.15 1.65
CA ARG A 159 -32.13 -32.88 1.85
C ARG A 159 -31.43 -31.95 2.85
N VAL A 160 -31.18 -30.71 2.46
CA VAL A 160 -30.64 -29.68 3.38
C VAL A 160 -31.55 -29.52 4.59
N ASN A 161 -30.97 -29.53 5.78
CA ASN A 161 -31.70 -29.16 6.98
C ASN A 161 -31.74 -27.63 7.12
N LEU A 162 -32.79 -27.03 6.55
CA LEU A 162 -32.97 -25.57 6.57
C LEU A 162 -33.10 -24.97 7.97
N GLN A 163 -33.40 -25.76 9.01
CA GLN A 163 -33.52 -25.27 10.38
C GLN A 163 -32.16 -25.05 11.05
N SER A 164 -31.17 -25.89 10.73
CA SER A 164 -29.82 -25.83 11.29
C SER A 164 -28.80 -25.19 10.33
N LEU A 165 -29.19 -24.97 9.07
CA LEU A 165 -28.36 -24.35 8.03
C LEU A 165 -27.93 -22.95 8.45
N ARG A 166 -26.63 -22.73 8.46
CA ARG A 166 -26.01 -21.46 8.82
C ARG A 166 -24.73 -21.23 8.05
N LYS A 167 -24.31 -19.98 7.94
CA LYS A 167 -22.98 -19.63 7.43
C LYS A 167 -21.90 -20.16 8.37
N VAL A 168 -20.79 -20.62 7.82
CA VAL A 168 -19.59 -20.89 8.61
C VAL A 168 -18.90 -19.56 8.88
N GLU A 169 -18.95 -19.13 10.13
CA GLU A 169 -18.20 -17.95 10.59
C GLU A 169 -16.76 -18.36 10.93
N PHE A 170 -15.81 -17.61 10.40
CA PHE A 170 -14.40 -17.83 10.70
C PHE A 170 -14.04 -17.20 12.05
N SER A 171 -13.03 -17.74 12.72
CA SER A 171 -12.46 -17.10 13.91
C SER A 171 -11.93 -15.71 13.57
N SER A 172 -11.91 -14.80 14.55
CA SER A 172 -11.53 -13.38 14.39
C SER A 172 -10.16 -13.13 13.76
N GLN A 173 -9.24 -14.10 13.81
CA GLN A 173 -7.92 -14.01 13.17
C GLN A 173 -7.97 -14.09 11.64
N TRP A 174 -9.07 -14.58 11.04
CA TRP A 174 -9.24 -14.72 9.60
C TRP A 174 -10.15 -13.62 9.06
N LYS A 175 -9.87 -13.18 7.84
CA LYS A 175 -10.75 -12.28 7.10
C LYS A 175 -11.96 -13.07 6.55
N PRO A 176 -13.14 -12.43 6.36
CA PRO A 176 -14.35 -13.12 5.89
C PRO A 176 -14.17 -13.90 4.59
N ASP A 177 -14.91 -14.97 4.35
CA ASP A 177 -14.89 -15.65 3.04
C ASP A 177 -15.55 -14.76 1.97
N LEU A 178 -14.74 -14.04 1.17
CA LEU A 178 -15.22 -13.18 0.09
C LEU A 178 -15.41 -13.92 -1.23
N MET A 179 -14.58 -14.93 -1.49
CA MET A 179 -14.53 -15.63 -2.77
C MET A 179 -15.37 -16.90 -2.78
N GLY A 180 -15.54 -17.53 -1.62
CA GLY A 180 -16.44 -18.65 -1.42
C GLY A 180 -17.73 -18.24 -0.71
N LEU A 181 -18.60 -19.23 -0.56
CA LEU A 181 -19.62 -19.23 0.48
C LEU A 181 -19.67 -20.64 1.04
N THR A 182 -19.28 -20.76 2.31
CA THR A 182 -19.34 -22.02 3.04
C THR A 182 -20.50 -21.98 4.03
N LEU A 183 -21.46 -22.89 3.84
CA LEU A 183 -22.58 -23.11 4.76
C LEU A 183 -22.41 -24.47 5.44
N ARG A 184 -23.06 -24.64 6.58
CA ARG A 184 -23.19 -25.95 7.22
C ARG A 184 -24.56 -26.12 7.83
N ASP A 185 -25.07 -27.34 7.81
CA ASP A 185 -26.16 -27.77 8.67
C ASP A 185 -25.63 -28.79 9.69
N ASP A 186 -26.53 -29.52 10.36
CA ASP A 186 -26.19 -30.56 11.33
C ASP A 186 -25.62 -31.84 10.71
N ARG A 187 -25.66 -31.98 9.38
CA ARG A 187 -25.30 -33.22 8.66
C ARG A 187 -24.21 -33.00 7.61
N PHE A 188 -24.19 -31.84 6.98
CA PHE A 188 -23.36 -31.56 5.82
C PHE A 188 -22.76 -30.15 5.85
N LEU A 189 -21.61 -30.05 5.21
CA LEU A 189 -20.99 -28.79 4.80
C LEU A 189 -21.40 -28.53 3.34
N TYR A 190 -21.62 -27.28 2.97
CA TYR A 190 -21.95 -26.86 1.62
C TYR A 190 -20.95 -25.83 1.16
N VAL A 191 -20.15 -26.19 0.16
CA VAL A 191 -19.06 -25.36 -0.34
C VAL A 191 -19.30 -25.11 -1.82
N LEU A 192 -19.46 -23.83 -2.21
CA LEU A 192 -19.89 -23.46 -3.58
C LEU A 192 -21.14 -24.22 -4.02
N GLY A 193 -22.09 -24.45 -3.08
CA GLY A 193 -23.32 -25.22 -3.31
C GLY A 193 -23.15 -26.74 -3.42
N HIS A 194 -21.93 -27.28 -3.34
CA HIS A 194 -21.69 -28.73 -3.32
C HIS A 194 -21.71 -29.27 -1.89
N ARG A 195 -22.35 -30.42 -1.70
CA ARG A 195 -22.46 -31.10 -0.42
C ARG A 195 -21.17 -31.86 -0.09
N LEU A 196 -20.70 -31.67 1.13
CA LEU A 196 -19.57 -32.36 1.74
C LEU A 196 -19.98 -32.98 3.07
N SER A 197 -19.45 -34.17 3.36
CA SER A 197 -19.61 -34.84 4.64
C SER A 197 -18.71 -34.24 5.72
N ASP A 198 -18.98 -34.60 6.98
CA ASP A 198 -18.19 -34.24 8.16
C ASP A 198 -18.06 -32.72 8.38
N PRO A 199 -19.19 -32.00 8.53
CA PRO A 199 -19.21 -30.54 8.67
C PRO A 199 -18.43 -30.03 9.89
N ASP A 200 -18.29 -30.85 10.93
CA ASP A 200 -17.61 -30.47 12.16
C ASP A 200 -16.08 -30.50 12.04
N SER A 201 -15.55 -31.12 10.98
CA SER A 201 -14.11 -31.17 10.71
C SER A 201 -13.57 -29.96 9.93
N PHE A 202 -14.44 -29.04 9.50
CA PHE A 202 -14.02 -27.88 8.72
C PHE A 202 -13.13 -26.94 9.52
N THR A 203 -11.96 -26.62 8.99
CA THR A 203 -11.06 -25.63 9.56
C THR A 203 -10.34 -24.84 8.48
N VAL A 204 -10.17 -23.54 8.72
CA VAL A 204 -9.35 -22.66 7.88
C VAL A 204 -7.89 -22.87 8.25
N LEU A 205 -7.07 -23.17 7.24
CA LEU A 205 -5.64 -23.42 7.38
C LEU A 205 -4.83 -22.13 7.23
N ALA A 206 -5.15 -21.33 6.20
CA ALA A 206 -4.40 -20.13 5.86
C ALA A 206 -5.23 -19.21 4.94
N GLN A 207 -4.84 -17.93 4.92
CA GLN A 207 -5.32 -16.94 3.95
C GLN A 207 -4.15 -16.14 3.40
N LYS A 208 -4.26 -15.73 2.13
CA LYS A 208 -3.30 -14.80 1.50
C LYS A 208 -4.03 -13.76 0.66
N SER A 209 -3.70 -12.49 0.86
CA SER A 209 -4.15 -11.40 -0.01
C SER A 209 -3.63 -11.59 -1.43
N TRP A 210 -4.41 -11.16 -2.42
CA TRP A 210 -3.96 -11.06 -3.81
C TRP A 210 -2.91 -9.95 -3.97
N ASP A 211 -2.88 -8.96 -3.07
CA ASP A 211 -1.79 -7.98 -3.04
C ASP A 211 -0.49 -8.62 -2.50
N GLN A 212 0.56 -8.60 -3.32
CA GLN A 212 1.86 -9.19 -3.01
C GLN A 212 2.94 -8.17 -2.61
N ARG A 213 2.63 -6.86 -2.57
CA ARG A 213 3.62 -5.78 -2.41
C ARG A 213 4.17 -5.64 -0.98
N GLY A 214 3.59 -6.37 -0.03
CA GLY A 214 3.97 -6.33 1.38
C GLY A 214 3.13 -5.34 2.18
N LYS A 215 2.92 -5.65 3.47
CA LYS A 215 1.97 -4.92 4.33
C LYS A 215 2.36 -3.48 4.68
N PHE A 216 3.61 -3.08 4.41
CA PHE A 216 4.12 -1.72 4.61
C PHE A 216 4.46 -1.03 3.28
N SER A 217 3.84 -1.46 2.18
CA SER A 217 4.01 -0.87 0.85
C SER A 217 3.36 0.50 0.76
N ALA A 218 4.11 1.50 0.30
CA ALA A 218 3.59 2.85 0.05
C ALA A 218 2.55 2.94 -1.08
N THR A 219 2.43 1.93 -1.95
CA THR A 219 1.56 1.98 -3.15
C THR A 219 0.18 1.40 -2.89
N PHE A 220 -0.52 1.96 -1.91
CA PHE A 220 -1.84 1.50 -1.50
C PHE A 220 -2.95 2.45 -1.98
N ASN A 221 -4.07 1.89 -2.45
CA ASN A 221 -5.25 2.67 -2.83
C ASN A 221 -6.38 2.45 -1.80
N PRO A 222 -6.56 3.37 -0.83
CA PRO A 222 -7.61 3.24 0.18
C PRO A 222 -9.02 3.42 -0.38
N CYS A 223 -9.17 3.87 -1.63
CA CYS A 223 -10.45 4.26 -2.20
C CYS A 223 -11.22 3.10 -2.86
N VAL A 224 -10.71 1.86 -2.81
CA VAL A 224 -11.41 0.69 -3.33
C VAL A 224 -12.16 -0.05 -2.21
N ALA A 225 -13.25 -0.73 -2.55
CA ALA A 225 -14.18 -1.30 -1.56
C ALA A 225 -13.54 -2.40 -0.69
N VAL A 226 -12.58 -3.13 -1.24
CA VAL A 226 -11.82 -4.15 -0.52
C VAL A 226 -10.34 -3.91 -0.79
N PRO A 227 -9.70 -3.00 -0.04
CA PRO A 227 -8.38 -2.50 -0.41
C PRO A 227 -7.25 -3.46 -0.02
N PHE A 228 -7.50 -4.36 0.94
CA PHE A 228 -6.58 -5.44 1.34
C PHE A 228 -6.97 -6.81 0.75
N GLY A 229 -7.81 -6.80 -0.29
CA GLY A 229 -8.31 -8.03 -0.88
C GLY A 229 -8.60 -7.92 -2.38
N PRO A 230 -9.17 -8.98 -2.97
CA PRO A 230 -9.59 -10.21 -2.31
C PRO A 230 -8.43 -11.06 -1.78
N TRP A 231 -8.75 -12.06 -0.96
CA TRP A 231 -7.80 -13.03 -0.43
C TRP A 231 -8.24 -14.43 -0.77
N ASP A 232 -7.26 -15.29 -1.03
CA ASP A 232 -7.52 -16.71 -1.11
C ASP A 232 -7.68 -17.31 0.29
N THR A 233 -8.59 -18.27 0.44
CA THR A 233 -8.79 -19.03 1.68
C THR A 233 -8.54 -20.51 1.44
N LEU A 234 -7.51 -21.04 2.13
CA LEU A 234 -7.20 -22.46 2.17
C LEU A 234 -7.83 -23.06 3.43
N ALA A 235 -8.64 -24.09 3.26
CA ALA A 235 -9.34 -24.80 4.32
C ALA A 235 -9.20 -26.31 4.14
N ARG A 236 -9.55 -27.06 5.18
CA ARG A 236 -9.61 -28.53 5.15
C ARG A 236 -10.84 -29.04 5.87
N THR A 237 -11.27 -30.23 5.47
CA THR A 237 -12.07 -31.15 6.28
C THR A 237 -11.19 -32.36 6.62
N ARG A 238 -11.77 -33.39 7.25
CA ARG A 238 -11.07 -34.69 7.41
C ARG A 238 -10.74 -35.36 6.07
N THR A 239 -11.49 -35.04 5.00
CA THR A 239 -11.43 -35.77 3.73
C THR A 239 -11.07 -34.91 2.52
N LYS A 240 -11.04 -33.58 2.66
CA LYS A 240 -10.79 -32.65 1.56
C LYS A 240 -9.87 -31.51 1.96
N ILE A 241 -9.05 -31.06 1.01
CA ILE A 241 -8.46 -29.73 1.00
C ILE A 241 -9.29 -28.85 0.07
N ILE A 242 -9.49 -27.59 0.45
CA ILE A 242 -10.39 -26.64 -0.21
C ILE A 242 -9.65 -25.31 -0.38
N ILE A 243 -9.63 -24.76 -1.59
CA ILE A 243 -9.10 -23.42 -1.88
C ILE A 243 -10.20 -22.56 -2.53
N ASN A 244 -10.58 -21.45 -1.90
CA ASN A 244 -11.67 -20.56 -2.37
C ASN A 244 -12.99 -21.30 -2.62
N GLY A 245 -13.24 -22.33 -1.83
CA GLY A 245 -14.38 -23.23 -1.98
C GLY A 245 -14.21 -24.35 -3.03
N ASN A 246 -13.19 -24.30 -3.88
CA ASN A 246 -12.89 -25.40 -4.80
C ASN A 246 -12.22 -26.55 -4.06
N GLN A 247 -12.74 -27.77 -4.24
CA GLN A 247 -12.14 -28.98 -3.68
C GLN A 247 -10.91 -29.39 -4.50
N LEU A 248 -9.80 -29.63 -3.82
CA LEU A 248 -8.59 -30.15 -4.43
C LEU A 248 -8.58 -31.68 -4.35
N ASP A 249 -8.03 -32.32 -5.38
CA ASP A 249 -7.68 -33.74 -5.36
C ASP A 249 -6.35 -33.91 -4.61
N ALA A 250 -6.41 -33.65 -3.31
CA ALA A 250 -5.25 -33.69 -2.42
C ALA A 250 -5.55 -34.57 -1.21
N ASP A 251 -4.53 -35.30 -0.75
CA ASP A 251 -4.61 -36.05 0.49
C ASP A 251 -4.52 -35.08 1.70
N PRO A 252 -5.58 -34.95 2.53
CA PRO A 252 -5.60 -33.94 3.59
C PRO A 252 -4.61 -34.19 4.73
N ASP A 253 -4.16 -35.44 4.90
CA ASP A 253 -3.28 -35.84 6.00
C ASP A 253 -1.81 -35.56 5.68
N THR A 254 -1.45 -35.53 4.40
CA THR A 254 -0.07 -35.31 3.92
C THR A 254 0.11 -34.04 3.09
N PHE A 255 -0.94 -33.22 2.97
CA PHE A 255 -0.92 -31.97 2.23
C PHE A 255 0.11 -30.97 2.77
N SER A 256 0.93 -30.42 1.88
CA SER A 256 1.87 -29.34 2.15
C SER A 256 1.94 -28.37 0.97
N VAL A 257 1.84 -27.06 1.24
CA VAL A 257 1.99 -26.04 0.21
C VAL A 257 3.44 -25.99 -0.27
N VAL A 258 3.63 -25.95 -1.58
CA VAL A 258 4.96 -25.77 -2.21
C VAL A 258 5.10 -24.36 -2.77
N ARG A 259 4.06 -23.85 -3.45
CA ARG A 259 4.00 -22.47 -3.94
C ARG A 259 2.55 -22.03 -4.03
N TRP A 260 2.22 -20.87 -3.48
CA TRP A 260 0.90 -20.27 -3.56
C TRP A 260 1.01 -18.81 -4.03
N MET A 261 0.66 -18.60 -5.29
CA MET A 261 0.44 -17.29 -5.92
C MET A 261 -1.06 -16.96 -5.78
N PRO A 262 -1.45 -16.10 -4.84
CA PRO A 262 -2.86 -15.89 -4.53
C PRO A 262 -3.63 -15.37 -5.75
N GLY A 263 -4.82 -15.93 -5.99
CA GLY A 263 -5.64 -15.60 -7.14
C GLY A 263 -5.22 -16.23 -8.47
N SER A 264 -4.04 -16.86 -8.53
CA SER A 264 -3.44 -17.33 -9.79
C SER A 264 -3.11 -18.82 -9.78
N LEU A 265 -2.36 -19.30 -8.80
CA LEU A 265 -1.78 -20.64 -8.81
C LEU A 265 -1.55 -21.19 -7.40
N LEU A 266 -1.89 -22.46 -7.21
CA LEU A 266 -1.46 -23.26 -6.05
C LEU A 266 -0.73 -24.53 -6.51
N THR A 267 0.45 -24.77 -5.94
CA THR A 267 1.19 -26.03 -6.04
C THR A 267 1.37 -26.61 -4.66
N TRP A 268 1.18 -27.92 -4.54
CA TRP A 268 1.29 -28.63 -3.27
C TRP A 268 1.93 -29.99 -3.47
N ARG A 269 2.41 -30.54 -2.36
CA ARG A 269 2.89 -31.92 -2.28
C ARG A 269 2.03 -32.68 -1.30
N ASP A 270 1.70 -33.91 -1.66
CA ASP A 270 1.08 -34.90 -0.78
C ASP A 270 1.70 -36.29 -1.02
N LYS A 271 1.14 -37.32 -0.39
CA LYS A 271 1.61 -38.71 -0.56
C LYS A 271 1.59 -39.21 -2.01
N ASN A 272 0.81 -38.58 -2.88
CA ASN A 272 0.68 -38.93 -4.30
C ASN A 272 1.64 -38.13 -5.20
N GLY A 273 2.44 -37.20 -4.65
CA GLY A 273 3.48 -36.47 -5.36
C GLY A 273 3.29 -34.96 -5.35
N LEU A 274 3.87 -34.28 -6.35
CA LEU A 274 3.74 -32.84 -6.55
C LEU A 274 2.59 -32.56 -7.52
N HIS A 275 1.72 -31.63 -7.16
CA HIS A 275 0.55 -31.24 -7.93
C HIS A 275 0.54 -29.74 -8.19
N ARG A 276 -0.18 -29.34 -9.24
CA ARG A 276 -0.28 -27.96 -9.71
C ARG A 276 -1.71 -27.67 -10.13
N HIS A 277 -2.31 -26.62 -9.57
CA HIS A 277 -3.67 -26.17 -9.87
C HIS A 277 -3.70 -24.67 -10.16
N VAL A 278 -4.10 -24.31 -11.38
CA VAL A 278 -4.31 -22.92 -11.79
C VAL A 278 -5.67 -22.47 -11.29
N LEU A 279 -5.70 -21.45 -10.44
CA LEU A 279 -6.93 -20.88 -9.90
C LEU A 279 -7.63 -20.01 -10.93
N ASN A 280 -6.87 -19.17 -11.64
CA ASN A 280 -7.35 -18.32 -12.72
C ASN A 280 -6.24 -18.08 -13.75
N GLN A 281 -6.48 -18.46 -15.00
CA GLN A 281 -5.49 -18.32 -16.07
C GLN A 281 -5.18 -16.86 -16.41
N ASN A 282 -6.18 -15.98 -16.41
CA ASN A 282 -5.97 -14.56 -16.74
C ASN A 282 -5.12 -13.87 -15.66
N ASN A 283 -5.34 -14.20 -14.38
CA ASN A 283 -4.53 -13.68 -13.29
C ASN A 283 -3.09 -14.21 -13.37
N LEU A 284 -2.92 -15.50 -13.68
CA LEU A 284 -1.58 -16.07 -13.88
C LEU A 284 -0.84 -15.41 -15.05
N ASP A 285 -1.52 -15.19 -16.17
CA ASP A 285 -0.96 -14.50 -17.33
C ASP A 285 -0.67 -13.03 -17.03
N TRP A 286 -1.46 -12.40 -16.16
CA TRP A 286 -1.23 -11.05 -15.67
C TRP A 286 0.02 -11.02 -14.78
N ASP A 287 0.16 -11.90 -13.78
CA ASP A 287 1.33 -11.99 -12.90
C ASP A 287 2.64 -12.20 -13.67
N MET A 288 2.59 -12.89 -14.81
CA MET A 288 3.74 -13.13 -15.68
C MET A 288 4.17 -11.89 -16.49
N GLN A 289 3.33 -10.85 -16.59
CA GLN A 289 3.62 -9.60 -17.30
C GLN A 289 4.39 -8.60 -16.42
N ILE A 290 5.52 -9.04 -15.88
CA ILE A 290 6.31 -8.29 -14.87
C ILE A 290 6.69 -6.88 -15.30
N GLU A 291 6.96 -6.66 -16.60
CA GLU A 291 7.34 -5.35 -17.15
C GLU A 291 6.16 -4.35 -17.17
N LYS A 292 4.91 -4.82 -17.13
CA LYS A 292 3.73 -3.96 -17.07
C LYS A 292 3.46 -3.44 -15.67
N HIS A 293 3.66 -4.27 -14.65
CA HIS A 293 3.35 -3.92 -13.26
C HIS A 293 4.50 -3.18 -12.60
N CYS A 294 5.74 -3.51 -13.00
CA CYS A 294 6.95 -2.83 -12.55
C CYS A 294 7.14 -2.83 -11.02
N ASP A 295 6.63 -3.88 -10.36
CA ASP A 295 6.78 -4.10 -8.92
C ASP A 295 8.25 -4.23 -8.52
N ALA A 296 8.56 -3.83 -7.30
CA ALA A 296 9.91 -3.89 -6.75
C ALA A 296 10.46 -5.32 -6.66
N PHE A 297 9.65 -6.23 -6.11
CA PHE A 297 9.90 -7.66 -6.07
C PHE A 297 8.77 -8.39 -6.77
N ASN A 298 9.13 -9.38 -7.57
CA ASN A 298 8.16 -10.18 -8.29
C ASN A 298 8.39 -11.67 -8.01
N LEU A 299 7.34 -12.32 -7.49
CA LEU A 299 7.35 -13.67 -6.95
C LEU A 299 6.72 -14.65 -7.96
N GLN A 300 7.49 -15.08 -8.95
CA GLN A 300 7.02 -16.05 -9.95
C GLN A 300 6.86 -17.46 -9.34
N GLU A 301 6.35 -18.41 -10.12
CA GLU A 301 6.14 -19.80 -9.66
C GLU A 301 7.43 -20.45 -9.12
N LYS A 302 8.59 -20.13 -9.72
CA LYS A 302 9.87 -20.79 -9.43
C LYS A 302 11.04 -19.85 -9.15
N ARG A 303 10.84 -18.54 -9.29
CA ARG A 303 11.92 -17.54 -9.29
C ARG A 303 11.50 -16.30 -8.55
N VAL A 304 12.44 -15.68 -7.85
CA VAL A 304 12.29 -14.35 -7.26
C VAL A 304 13.04 -13.35 -8.12
N LEU A 305 12.33 -12.33 -8.58
CA LEU A 305 12.89 -11.26 -9.39
C LEU A 305 12.85 -9.94 -8.61
N TRP A 306 13.78 -9.04 -8.90
CA TRP A 306 13.79 -7.68 -8.38
C TRP A 306 13.99 -6.67 -9.49
N ARG A 307 13.46 -5.46 -9.30
CA ARG A 307 13.55 -4.37 -10.27
C ARG A 307 14.94 -3.74 -10.28
N LYS A 308 15.67 -3.89 -11.38
CA LYS A 308 17.06 -3.45 -11.56
C LYS A 308 17.17 -2.25 -12.50
N GLY A 309 17.99 -1.27 -12.12
CA GLY A 309 18.28 -0.11 -12.97
C GLY A 309 17.16 0.95 -12.95
N PRO A 310 17.19 1.91 -13.89
CA PRO A 310 16.25 3.05 -13.91
C PRO A 310 14.91 2.76 -14.61
N GLU A 311 14.80 1.63 -15.32
CA GLU A 311 13.59 1.21 -16.05
C GLU A 311 12.92 0.01 -15.36
N CYS A 312 11.75 -0.41 -15.84
CA CYS A 312 11.06 -1.64 -15.42
C CYS A 312 11.75 -2.92 -15.92
N LYS A 313 13.07 -3.02 -15.69
CA LYS A 313 13.89 -4.18 -15.97
C LYS A 313 14.04 -5.03 -14.72
N PHE A 314 14.19 -6.34 -14.91
CA PHE A 314 14.24 -7.29 -13.81
C PHE A 314 15.52 -8.13 -13.85
N ALA A 315 15.99 -8.51 -12.67
CA ALA A 315 17.03 -9.50 -12.48
C ALA A 315 16.57 -10.55 -11.47
N GLU A 316 17.01 -11.80 -11.64
CA GLU A 316 16.73 -12.87 -10.69
C GLU A 316 17.64 -12.81 -9.48
N ILE A 317 17.08 -13.14 -8.31
CA ILE A 317 17.85 -13.47 -7.12
C ILE A 317 17.99 -15.00 -7.06
N PRO A 318 19.19 -15.56 -7.29
CA PRO A 318 19.36 -16.99 -7.49
C PRO A 318 19.16 -17.78 -6.18
N GLY A 319 18.55 -18.96 -6.30
CA GLY A 319 18.47 -19.95 -5.22
C GLY A 319 17.45 -19.65 -4.11
N LEU A 320 16.58 -18.65 -4.29
CA LEU A 320 15.53 -18.35 -3.34
C LEU A 320 14.26 -19.15 -3.64
N ASP A 321 13.62 -19.65 -2.59
CA ASP A 321 12.27 -20.20 -2.65
C ASP A 321 11.25 -19.04 -2.62
N PRO A 322 10.49 -18.81 -3.71
CA PRO A 322 9.52 -17.71 -3.75
C PRO A 322 8.41 -17.83 -2.69
N GLU A 323 8.14 -19.03 -2.16
CA GLU A 323 7.12 -19.21 -1.14
C GLU A 323 7.57 -18.72 0.25
N GLN A 324 8.89 -18.69 0.49
CA GLN A 324 9.51 -18.25 1.74
C GLN A 324 10.08 -16.82 1.63
N PHE A 325 9.90 -16.16 0.49
CA PHE A 325 10.33 -14.78 0.27
C PHE A 325 9.16 -13.83 0.54
N HIS A 326 9.33 -12.92 1.49
CA HIS A 326 8.27 -12.08 2.01
C HIS A 326 8.57 -10.60 1.73
N PRO A 327 7.99 -10.00 0.68
CA PRO A 327 7.97 -8.56 0.51
C PRO A 327 7.37 -7.89 1.74
N LEU A 328 8.07 -6.88 2.26
CA LEU A 328 7.65 -6.10 3.43
C LEU A 328 7.14 -4.73 2.99
N SER A 329 7.80 -4.13 1.99
CA SER A 329 7.47 -2.83 1.40
C SER A 329 7.88 -2.79 -0.09
N ASN A 330 7.75 -1.62 -0.74
CA ASN A 330 8.20 -1.42 -2.12
C ASN A 330 9.72 -1.38 -2.30
N ALA A 331 10.50 -1.63 -1.24
CA ALA A 331 11.95 -1.64 -1.30
C ALA A 331 12.59 -2.74 -0.46
N VAL A 332 11.86 -3.36 0.47
CA VAL A 332 12.43 -4.32 1.42
C VAL A 332 11.65 -5.63 1.37
N ALA A 333 12.38 -6.74 1.35
CA ALA A 333 11.83 -8.07 1.51
C ALA A 333 12.69 -8.91 2.45
N GLN A 334 12.10 -9.91 3.11
CA GLN A 334 12.80 -10.84 3.99
C GLN A 334 12.81 -12.26 3.40
N TYR A 335 13.94 -12.94 3.53
CA TYR A 335 14.05 -14.39 3.35
C TYR A 335 15.01 -14.93 4.41
N GLN A 336 14.49 -15.77 5.30
CA GLN A 336 15.23 -16.29 6.46
C GLN A 336 15.85 -15.14 7.28
N ASP A 337 17.16 -15.19 7.54
CA ASP A 337 17.93 -14.22 8.29
C ASP A 337 18.43 -13.04 7.44
N ARG A 338 17.88 -12.83 6.24
CA ARG A 338 18.34 -11.78 5.31
C ARG A 338 17.24 -10.84 4.90
N LEU A 339 17.59 -9.56 4.82
CA LEU A 339 16.79 -8.51 4.20
C LEU A 339 17.38 -8.14 2.85
N TYR A 340 16.56 -8.21 1.82
CA TYR A 340 16.85 -7.80 0.46
C TYR A 340 16.31 -6.38 0.29
N VAL A 341 17.19 -5.43 0.00
CA VAL A 341 16.89 -4.00 0.02
C VAL A 341 17.20 -3.40 -1.33
N ILE A 342 16.20 -2.86 -2.00
CA ILE A 342 16.38 -2.07 -3.21
C ILE A 342 16.70 -0.63 -2.80
N ARG A 343 17.90 -0.17 -3.14
CA ARG A 343 18.33 1.22 -2.96
C ARG A 343 18.51 1.91 -4.30
N LYS A 344 18.26 3.22 -4.33
CA LYS A 344 18.61 4.04 -5.49
C LYS A 344 20.05 4.51 -5.39
N THR A 345 20.76 4.47 -6.52
CA THR A 345 22.05 5.13 -6.68
C THR A 345 21.90 6.66 -6.67
N GLU A 346 23.04 7.36 -6.67
CA GLU A 346 23.08 8.82 -6.85
C GLU A 346 22.31 9.33 -8.08
N PHE A 347 22.12 8.51 -9.12
CA PHE A 347 21.37 8.86 -10.33
C PHE A 347 20.10 8.02 -10.53
N GLY A 348 19.55 7.47 -9.44
CA GLY A 348 18.21 6.88 -9.42
C GLY A 348 18.09 5.46 -9.97
N GLU A 349 19.21 4.80 -10.26
CA GLU A 349 19.22 3.39 -10.65
C GLU A 349 19.00 2.48 -9.45
N ASN A 350 18.11 1.48 -9.57
CA ASN A 350 17.90 0.49 -8.52
C ASN A 350 19.09 -0.48 -8.41
N GLN A 351 19.62 -0.64 -7.20
CA GLN A 351 20.62 -1.63 -6.78
C GLN A 351 20.06 -2.47 -5.64
N LEU A 352 20.50 -3.72 -5.56
CA LEU A 352 20.07 -4.67 -4.54
C LEU A 352 21.17 -4.88 -3.51
N ASP A 353 20.90 -4.49 -2.27
CA ASP A 353 21.71 -4.79 -1.10
C ASP A 353 21.13 -5.97 -0.33
N VAL A 354 21.99 -6.68 0.39
CA VAL A 354 21.59 -7.76 1.29
C VAL A 354 22.13 -7.48 2.68
N VAL A 355 21.23 -7.38 3.67
CA VAL A 355 21.56 -7.19 5.07
C VAL A 355 21.29 -8.47 5.83
N THR A 356 22.24 -8.92 6.66
CA THR A 356 22.04 -10.10 7.53
C THR A 356 21.51 -9.65 8.90
N LEU A 357 20.49 -10.33 9.39
CA LEU A 357 19.94 -10.11 10.71
C LEU A 357 20.90 -10.63 11.78
N ASP A 358 21.11 -9.85 12.83
CA ASP A 358 21.96 -10.25 13.96
C ASP A 358 21.29 -11.31 14.86
N ASN A 359 19.99 -11.53 14.64
CA ASN A 359 19.20 -12.62 15.17
C ASN A 359 18.58 -13.42 14.00
N PRO A 360 19.04 -14.66 13.72
CA PRO A 360 18.58 -15.41 12.56
C PRO A 360 17.11 -15.85 12.63
N ASN A 361 16.51 -15.83 13.83
CA ASN A 361 15.11 -16.19 14.04
C ASN A 361 14.19 -14.95 14.09
N GLN A 362 14.71 -13.76 13.83
CA GLN A 362 13.92 -12.55 13.87
C GLN A 362 13.04 -12.43 12.63
N VAL A 363 11.76 -12.20 12.84
CA VAL A 363 10.80 -11.84 11.80
C VAL A 363 10.64 -10.33 11.81
N ILE A 364 10.71 -9.69 10.63
CA ILE A 364 10.45 -8.26 10.48
C ILE A 364 8.95 -8.09 10.21
N ASP A 365 8.22 -7.66 11.23
CA ASP A 365 6.76 -7.53 11.17
C ASP A 365 6.23 -6.17 11.67
N LYS A 366 7.14 -5.24 11.95
CA LYS A 366 6.87 -3.85 12.38
C LYS A 366 7.68 -2.87 11.55
N ARG A 367 7.38 -1.58 11.69
CA ARG A 367 8.25 -0.51 11.16
C ARG A 367 9.53 -0.32 11.99
N PHE A 368 9.50 -0.60 13.29
CA PHE A 368 10.70 -0.65 14.15
C PHE A 368 10.85 -2.05 14.76
N ASN A 369 11.89 -2.77 14.38
CA ASN A 369 12.21 -4.10 14.89
C ASN A 369 13.54 -4.08 15.64
N ALA A 370 13.59 -4.74 16.79
CA ALA A 370 14.80 -4.86 17.61
C ALA A 370 15.44 -6.23 17.44
N GLY A 371 16.68 -6.23 16.96
CA GLY A 371 17.58 -7.38 16.97
C GLY A 371 18.30 -7.51 18.32
N ARG A 372 19.46 -8.17 18.31
CA ARG A 372 20.29 -8.33 19.53
C ARG A 372 21.01 -7.04 19.89
N TYR A 373 21.61 -6.41 18.88
CA TYR A 373 22.41 -5.19 18.95
C TYR A 373 22.13 -4.25 17.78
N HIS A 374 21.12 -4.55 16.97
CA HIS A 374 20.71 -3.71 15.84
C HIS A 374 19.24 -3.34 15.92
N GLY A 375 18.92 -2.13 15.46
CA GLY A 375 17.55 -1.77 15.10
C GLY A 375 17.36 -1.81 13.58
N TYR A 376 16.26 -2.40 13.13
CA TYR A 376 15.86 -2.48 11.73
C TYR A 376 14.59 -1.65 11.52
N LEU A 377 14.70 -0.60 10.71
CA LEU A 377 13.65 0.40 10.51
C LEU A 377 13.17 0.37 9.07
N LEU A 378 11.89 0.02 8.87
CA LEU A 378 11.24 0.18 7.58
C LEU A 378 10.84 1.65 7.44
N THR A 379 11.63 2.39 6.67
CA THR A 379 11.47 3.84 6.49
C THR A 379 10.50 4.13 5.35
N LYS A 380 9.74 5.21 5.49
CA LYS A 380 8.87 5.76 4.46
C LYS A 380 9.00 7.27 4.43
N THR A 381 9.64 7.78 3.37
CA THR A 381 9.92 9.22 3.22
C THR A 381 9.04 9.82 2.14
N ARG A 382 8.47 11.01 2.39
CA ARG A 382 7.67 11.74 1.41
C ARG A 382 8.48 12.88 0.78
N SER A 383 8.55 12.94 -0.55
CA SER A 383 9.15 14.03 -1.30
C SER A 383 8.32 14.36 -2.53
N ASP A 384 7.92 15.62 -2.69
CA ASP A 384 7.11 16.15 -3.80
C ASP A 384 5.95 15.22 -4.24
N PHE A 385 5.15 14.77 -3.26
CA PHE A 385 4.00 13.89 -3.43
C PHE A 385 4.30 12.42 -3.76
N GLU A 386 5.57 12.02 -3.86
CA GLU A 386 5.98 10.61 -3.92
C GLU A 386 6.41 10.10 -2.55
N GLU A 387 6.07 8.85 -2.27
CA GLU A 387 6.47 8.11 -1.07
C GLU A 387 7.53 7.08 -1.47
N GLU A 388 8.66 7.10 -0.77
CA GLU A 388 9.76 6.18 -0.99
C GLU A 388 9.95 5.29 0.24
N ASP A 389 9.86 3.99 0.04
CA ASP A 389 10.15 2.98 1.06
C ASP A 389 11.66 2.70 1.13
N GLY A 390 12.16 2.33 2.30
CA GLY A 390 13.56 1.97 2.48
C GLY A 390 13.83 1.17 3.77
N LEU A 391 15.11 0.88 3.99
CA LEU A 391 15.61 0.28 5.22
C LEU A 391 16.71 1.15 5.82
N GLN A 392 16.54 1.53 7.07
CA GLN A 392 17.62 2.01 7.92
C GLN A 392 17.99 0.94 8.96
N VAL A 393 19.29 0.71 9.14
CA VAL A 393 19.83 -0.21 10.14
C VAL A 393 20.82 0.56 11.00
N PHE A 394 20.78 0.35 12.32
CA PHE A 394 21.71 0.99 13.24
C PHE A 394 22.15 0.02 14.33
N GLU A 395 23.37 0.22 14.83
CA GLU A 395 23.88 -0.48 16.01
C GLU A 395 23.45 0.23 17.30
N SER A 396 22.94 -0.53 18.26
CA SER A 396 22.58 -0.05 19.60
C SER A 396 23.75 -0.21 20.58
N ALA A 397 23.76 0.60 21.65
CA ALA A 397 24.80 0.56 22.68
C ALA A 397 24.70 -0.64 23.64
N GLY A 398 23.64 -1.44 23.50
CA GLY A 398 23.32 -2.63 24.28
C GLY A 398 22.06 -3.30 23.72
N PRO A 399 21.48 -4.29 24.42
CA PRO A 399 20.26 -4.95 23.97
C PRO A 399 19.12 -3.96 23.75
N LEU A 400 18.56 -3.97 22.54
CA LEU A 400 17.50 -3.04 22.16
C LEU A 400 16.14 -3.57 22.64
N ILE A 401 15.40 -2.74 23.36
CA ILE A 401 14.10 -3.09 23.95
C ILE A 401 13.05 -2.16 23.35
N LEU A 402 12.13 -2.72 22.57
CA LEU A 402 10.98 -2.01 22.05
C LEU A 402 10.01 -1.69 23.20
N MET A 403 9.41 -0.50 23.13
CA MET A 403 8.33 -0.12 24.05
C MET A 403 6.96 -0.54 23.52
N ASP A 404 6.86 -0.88 22.23
CA ASP A 404 5.69 -1.48 21.61
C ASP A 404 6.00 -2.90 21.09
N TYR A 405 5.26 -3.89 21.59
CA TYR A 405 5.36 -5.27 21.13
C TYR A 405 4.22 -5.65 20.19
N HIS A 406 3.24 -4.77 19.98
CA HIS A 406 2.09 -4.99 19.11
C HIS A 406 2.54 -5.18 17.67
N VAL A 407 2.11 -6.28 17.05
CA VAL A 407 2.30 -6.52 15.61
C VAL A 407 1.07 -5.96 14.91
N PRO A 408 1.22 -4.93 14.05
CA PRO A 408 0.07 -4.37 13.37
C PRO A 408 -0.54 -5.38 12.40
N ASP A 409 -1.87 -5.41 12.36
CA ASP A 409 -2.60 -6.08 11.29
C ASP A 409 -2.45 -5.31 9.96
N GLU A 410 -3.02 -5.82 8.87
CA GLU A 410 -2.89 -5.16 7.56
C GLU A 410 -3.44 -3.72 7.57
N ALA A 411 -4.60 -3.48 8.19
CA ALA A 411 -5.21 -2.15 8.19
C ALA A 411 -4.39 -1.17 9.06
N GLU A 412 -3.93 -1.62 10.22
CA GLU A 412 -3.04 -0.84 11.09
C GLU A 412 -1.68 -0.58 10.43
N ALA A 413 -1.12 -1.53 9.68
CA ALA A 413 0.16 -1.36 8.99
C ALA A 413 0.11 -0.22 7.96
N HIS A 414 -1.00 -0.10 7.21
CA HIS A 414 -1.22 0.99 6.25
C HIS A 414 -1.66 2.33 6.89
N LEU A 415 -2.00 2.33 8.19
CA LEU A 415 -2.16 3.56 8.98
C LEU A 415 -0.83 4.01 9.61
N ASP A 416 -0.04 3.04 10.05
CA ASP A 416 1.36 3.16 10.47
C ASP A 416 2.26 3.69 9.33
N ASP A 417 1.75 3.72 8.10
CA ASP A 417 2.40 4.16 6.86
C ASP A 417 2.44 5.68 6.66
N SER A 418 1.72 6.48 7.46
CA SER A 418 1.92 7.93 7.42
C SER A 418 2.97 8.31 8.46
N PRO A 419 4.10 8.95 8.07
CA PRO A 419 5.18 9.32 8.99
C PRO A 419 4.79 10.36 10.08
N HIS A 420 3.48 10.65 10.22
CA HIS A 420 2.94 11.71 11.06
C HIS A 420 1.96 11.21 12.13
N TYR A 421 1.53 9.95 12.12
CA TYR A 421 0.45 9.48 13.02
C TYR A 421 0.91 8.57 14.17
N LYS A 422 1.99 7.80 14.02
CA LYS A 422 2.46 6.88 15.07
C LYS A 422 3.97 6.93 15.22
N LYS A 423 4.41 6.96 16.47
CA LYS A 423 5.83 6.92 16.84
C LYS A 423 6.15 5.62 17.53
N TRP A 424 7.24 5.00 17.12
CA TRP A 424 7.80 3.82 17.75
C TRP A 424 8.92 4.23 18.68
N TYR A 425 8.93 3.67 19.88
CA TYR A 425 9.94 3.97 20.87
C TYR A 425 10.70 2.71 21.26
N ALA A 426 11.99 2.88 21.50
CA ALA A 426 12.85 1.84 22.04
C ALA A 426 13.87 2.43 23.01
N ARG A 427 14.55 1.57 23.73
CA ARG A 427 15.73 1.95 24.53
C ARG A 427 16.79 0.86 24.48
N ASP A 428 18.02 1.27 24.75
CA ASP A 428 19.10 0.35 25.09
C ASP A 428 19.66 0.70 26.48
N ASP A 429 20.94 0.40 26.71
CA ASP A 429 21.64 0.68 27.98
C ASP A 429 22.09 2.14 28.15
N ARG A 430 21.97 2.99 27.12
CA ARG A 430 22.42 4.39 27.14
C ARG A 430 21.44 5.39 26.54
N TYR A 431 20.62 4.97 25.60
CA TYR A 431 19.81 5.84 24.75
C TYR A 431 18.34 5.46 24.76
N VAL A 432 17.52 6.47 24.51
CA VAL A 432 16.12 6.34 24.09
C VAL A 432 16.06 6.63 22.60
N TYR A 433 15.28 5.84 21.88
CA TYR A 433 15.06 5.96 20.45
C TYR A 433 13.60 6.31 20.20
N ALA A 434 13.36 7.25 19.29
CA ALA A 434 12.05 7.60 18.77
C ALA A 434 12.10 7.54 17.25
N PHE A 435 11.24 6.74 16.63
CA PHE A 435 11.13 6.62 15.18
C PHE A 435 9.73 7.06 14.77
N ASP A 436 9.62 7.95 13.79
CA ASP A 436 8.33 8.47 13.30
C ASP A 436 7.87 7.80 11.99
N GLY A 437 8.63 6.81 11.50
CA GLY A 437 8.34 6.14 10.23
C GLY A 437 9.22 6.62 9.09
N ALA A 438 9.79 7.83 9.16
CA ALA A 438 10.73 8.38 8.20
C ALA A 438 12.14 8.49 8.80
N GLN A 439 12.25 8.99 10.02
CA GLN A 439 13.48 9.37 10.68
C GLN A 439 13.59 8.78 12.10
N LEU A 440 14.76 8.22 12.40
CA LEU A 440 15.13 7.82 13.75
C LEU A 440 15.75 8.99 14.52
N TRP A 441 15.33 9.17 15.76
CA TRP A 441 15.85 10.13 16.71
C TRP A 441 16.42 9.38 17.92
N ARG A 442 17.60 9.78 18.39
CA ARG A 442 18.28 9.15 19.52
C ARG A 442 18.61 10.18 20.58
N TYR A 443 18.23 9.89 21.82
CA TYR A 443 18.43 10.77 22.96
C TYR A 443 19.28 10.10 24.01
N GLN A 444 20.35 10.77 24.44
CA GLN A 444 21.09 10.33 25.62
C GLN A 444 20.21 10.48 26.85
N THR A 445 20.21 9.50 27.73
CA THR A 445 19.45 9.56 28.98
C THR A 445 20.28 9.02 30.14
N PRO A 446 20.19 9.63 31.35
CA PRO A 446 20.91 9.15 32.52
C PRO A 446 20.35 7.83 33.07
N ASN A 447 19.09 7.48 32.75
CA ASN A 447 18.47 6.24 33.19
C ASN A 447 17.48 5.69 32.15
N PRO A 448 17.96 4.94 31.14
CA PRO A 448 17.10 4.39 30.10
C PRO A 448 16.02 3.47 30.65
N LYS A 449 16.32 2.73 31.74
CA LYS A 449 15.36 1.79 32.36
C LYS A 449 14.14 2.49 32.97
N ALA A 450 14.21 3.80 33.21
CA ALA A 450 13.08 4.59 33.68
C ALA A 450 12.13 5.03 32.56
N LEU A 451 12.44 4.72 31.30
CA LEU A 451 11.59 5.08 30.16
C LEU A 451 10.18 4.50 30.31
N ARG A 452 9.19 5.36 30.15
CA ARG A 452 7.77 5.01 30.10
C ARG A 452 7.15 5.66 28.88
N VAL A 453 6.13 4.98 28.35
CA VAL A 453 5.34 5.45 27.21
C VAL A 453 3.89 5.56 27.66
N LYS A 454 3.26 6.71 27.38
CA LYS A 454 1.82 6.92 27.56
C LYS A 454 1.13 6.57 26.26
N TRP A 455 0.09 5.75 26.36
CA TRP A 455 -0.69 5.28 25.22
C TRP A 455 -2.02 6.02 25.18
N GLN A 456 -2.43 6.44 23.99
CA GLN A 456 -3.73 7.00 23.72
C GLN A 456 -4.34 6.32 22.50
N THR A 457 -5.60 5.91 22.60
CA THR A 457 -6.36 5.42 21.44
C THR A 457 -6.89 6.62 20.65
N THR A 458 -6.69 6.58 19.34
CA THR A 458 -7.15 7.57 18.37
C THR A 458 -7.90 6.85 17.26
N HIS A 459 -8.94 7.48 16.73
CA HIS A 459 -9.70 6.95 15.60
C HIS A 459 -9.12 7.49 14.28
N SER A 460 -8.84 6.63 13.32
CA SER A 460 -8.36 7.06 12.00
C SER A 460 -9.42 7.87 11.26
N GLY A 461 -9.00 8.92 10.54
CA GLY A 461 -9.88 9.71 9.68
C GLY A 461 -10.27 8.98 8.38
N TYR A 462 -10.71 9.77 7.39
CA TYR A 462 -11.26 9.32 6.09
C TYR A 462 -10.53 8.10 5.49
N GLY A 463 -11.29 7.03 5.19
CA GLY A 463 -10.84 5.88 4.39
C GLY A 463 -10.50 4.60 5.15
N TYR A 464 -10.17 4.67 6.45
CA TYR A 464 -9.72 3.51 7.23
C TYR A 464 -10.67 3.10 8.36
N TRP A 465 -11.27 4.06 9.09
CA TRP A 465 -12.23 3.82 10.18
C TRP A 465 -11.78 2.81 11.25
N VAL A 466 -10.48 2.76 11.57
CA VAL A 466 -9.89 1.87 12.59
C VAL A 466 -9.42 2.67 13.80
N ASP A 467 -9.62 2.13 15.00
CA ASP A 467 -8.99 2.63 16.22
C ASP A 467 -7.54 2.16 16.28
N TYR A 468 -6.60 3.09 16.44
CA TYR A 468 -5.18 2.77 16.58
C TYR A 468 -4.59 3.46 17.81
N ARG A 469 -3.47 2.90 18.32
CA ARG A 469 -2.78 3.44 19.50
C ARG A 469 -1.61 4.32 19.09
N ILE A 470 -1.59 5.53 19.62
CA ILE A 470 -0.44 6.43 19.56
C ILE A 470 0.28 6.43 20.89
N ALA A 471 1.61 6.55 20.81
CA ALA A 471 2.49 6.59 21.96
C ALA A 471 3.12 7.98 22.12
N GLN A 472 3.37 8.38 23.35
CA GLN A 472 4.20 9.53 23.69
C GLN A 472 5.17 9.17 24.81
N LEU A 473 6.39 9.72 24.76
CA LEU A 473 7.36 9.56 25.83
C LEU A 473 6.90 10.28 27.11
N ASP A 474 7.01 9.60 28.25
CA ASP A 474 6.76 10.22 29.56
C ASP A 474 8.05 10.81 30.13
N GLY A 475 8.32 12.07 29.78
CA GLY A 475 9.48 12.81 30.23
C GLY A 475 9.61 14.14 29.52
N ALA A 476 10.82 14.69 29.52
CA ALA A 476 11.15 15.95 28.88
C ALA A 476 12.43 15.82 28.04
N LEU A 477 12.38 16.34 26.82
CA LEU A 477 13.56 16.58 25.99
C LEU A 477 14.19 17.92 26.41
N MET A 478 15.50 17.94 26.53
CA MET A 478 16.27 19.08 27.04
C MET A 478 16.97 19.82 25.89
N GLU A 479 17.29 21.11 26.06
CA GLU A 479 17.93 21.93 25.01
C GLU A 479 19.33 21.43 24.57
N ASP A 480 19.94 20.55 25.36
CA ASP A 480 21.20 19.89 25.04
C ASP A 480 21.04 18.57 24.26
N GLY A 481 19.80 18.15 23.99
CA GLY A 481 19.45 16.92 23.28
C GLY A 481 19.30 15.68 24.17
N SER A 482 19.43 15.82 25.49
CA SER A 482 19.19 14.71 26.42
C SER A 482 17.70 14.53 26.74
N PHE A 483 17.29 13.28 26.99
CA PHE A 483 15.93 12.96 27.44
C PHE A 483 15.92 12.55 28.92
N ILE A 484 15.04 13.17 29.70
CA ILE A 484 14.89 12.91 31.14
C ILE A 484 13.47 12.38 31.40
N ALA A 485 13.38 11.11 31.77
CA ALA A 485 12.11 10.47 32.12
C ALA A 485 11.46 11.12 33.35
N THR A 486 10.13 11.13 33.40
CA THR A 486 9.36 11.65 34.54
C THR A 486 9.79 10.98 35.85
N GLY A 487 10.13 11.79 36.86
CA GLY A 487 10.57 11.31 38.17
C GLY A 487 12.09 11.10 38.30
N ILE A 488 12.88 11.32 37.24
CA ILE A 488 14.34 11.34 37.31
C ILE A 488 14.83 12.78 37.59
N PRO A 489 15.76 12.98 38.55
CA PRO A 489 16.34 14.30 38.81
C PRO A 489 16.99 14.90 37.56
N ARG A 490 16.74 16.19 37.31
CA ARG A 490 17.32 16.95 36.19
C ARG A 490 18.35 17.96 36.70
N ASP A 491 19.36 18.23 35.89
CA ASP A 491 20.25 19.38 36.11
C ASP A 491 19.43 20.68 35.94
N PRO A 492 19.31 21.52 36.97
CA PRO A 492 18.52 22.76 36.88
C PRO A 492 19.13 23.80 35.94
N SER A 493 20.40 23.66 35.52
CA SER A 493 21.05 24.58 34.59
C SER A 493 20.64 24.35 33.13
N VAL A 494 20.19 23.15 32.79
CA VAL A 494 19.72 22.78 31.45
C VAL A 494 18.21 22.97 31.39
N LYS A 495 17.73 23.73 30.41
CA LYS A 495 16.30 23.97 30.23
C LYS A 495 15.68 22.92 29.32
N THR A 496 14.36 22.75 29.43
CA THR A 496 13.59 21.94 28.50
C THR A 496 13.71 22.52 27.09
N ALA A 497 13.79 21.66 26.08
CA ALA A 497 13.68 22.06 24.70
C ALA A 497 12.35 22.81 24.47
N TYR A 498 12.35 23.74 23.52
CA TYR A 498 11.20 24.60 23.29
C TYR A 498 10.56 24.30 21.94
N ASP A 499 9.22 24.24 21.92
CA ASP A 499 8.41 24.14 20.72
C ASP A 499 8.34 25.51 20.03
N LYS A 500 8.80 25.61 18.78
CA LYS A 500 8.71 26.86 18.00
C LYS A 500 8.78 26.62 16.50
N THR A 501 8.16 27.50 15.73
CA THR A 501 8.20 27.51 14.25
C THR A 501 9.38 28.26 13.64
N ASP A 502 10.33 28.76 14.45
CA ASP A 502 11.49 29.49 13.93
C ASP A 502 12.46 28.52 13.20
N GLY A 503 13.13 28.99 12.15
CA GLY A 503 14.06 28.17 11.35
C GLY A 503 15.36 27.77 12.06
N THR A 504 16.26 27.12 11.32
CA THR A 504 17.55 26.62 11.82
C THR A 504 18.56 27.75 12.05
N PHE A 505 18.56 28.77 11.20
CA PHE A 505 19.51 29.89 11.23
C PHE A 505 18.85 31.17 11.72
N ASP A 506 19.60 31.97 12.48
CA ASP A 506 19.24 33.32 12.91
C ASP A 506 20.36 34.29 12.53
N ILE A 507 20.01 35.26 11.69
CA ILE A 507 20.94 36.27 11.17
C ILE A 507 20.72 37.56 11.98
N GLY A 508 21.45 37.67 13.08
CA GLY A 508 21.42 38.85 13.94
C GLY A 508 22.24 40.02 13.40
N LYS A 509 22.16 41.18 14.07
CA LYS A 509 22.93 42.37 13.69
C LYS A 509 24.45 42.20 13.82
N THR A 510 24.89 41.38 14.77
CA THR A 510 26.32 41.24 15.15
C THR A 510 26.84 39.82 15.10
N ALA A 511 25.95 38.82 14.94
CA ALA A 511 26.32 37.43 14.90
C ALA A 511 25.29 36.62 14.11
N VAL A 512 25.78 35.57 13.44
CA VAL A 512 24.94 34.52 12.88
C VAL A 512 24.91 33.36 13.87
N ARG A 513 23.73 32.81 14.12
CA ARG A 513 23.50 31.69 15.02
C ARG A 513 22.79 30.57 14.28
N TRP A 514 22.99 29.35 14.76
CA TRP A 514 22.26 28.18 14.32
C TRP A 514 21.82 27.34 15.53
N ARG A 515 20.88 26.43 15.33
CA ARG A 515 20.42 25.50 16.36
C ARG A 515 20.00 24.16 15.75
N LYS A 516 19.88 23.14 16.59
CA LYS A 516 19.53 21.78 16.17
C LYS A 516 18.03 21.56 16.30
N SER A 517 17.42 20.91 15.31
CA SER A 517 16.18 20.17 15.55
C SER A 517 16.53 18.98 16.43
N LEU A 518 15.71 18.75 17.47
CA LEU A 518 15.91 17.66 18.42
C LEU A 518 14.83 16.59 18.32
N SER A 519 13.75 16.83 17.58
CA SER A 519 12.66 15.86 17.49
C SER A 519 11.83 16.04 16.22
N PRO A 520 10.99 15.05 15.88
CA PRO A 520 10.06 15.18 14.76
C PRO A 520 8.90 16.15 15.07
N ASP A 521 8.69 16.52 16.34
CA ASP A 521 7.62 17.43 16.78
C ASP A 521 8.01 18.91 16.71
N GLY A 522 9.24 19.20 16.29
CA GLY A 522 9.73 20.58 16.20
C GLY A 522 10.25 21.14 17.54
N GLU A 523 10.75 20.26 18.41
CA GLU A 523 11.48 20.67 19.61
C GLU A 523 12.90 21.08 19.24
N TRP A 524 13.32 22.28 19.64
CA TRP A 524 14.62 22.85 19.25
C TRP A 524 15.62 22.93 20.40
N GLY A 525 16.88 22.73 20.05
CA GLY A 525 18.01 22.94 20.95
C GLY A 525 18.42 24.40 21.08
N ARG A 526 19.42 24.65 21.93
CA ARG A 526 19.97 25.98 22.16
C ARG A 526 20.65 26.58 20.91
N TRP A 527 20.57 27.90 20.79
CA TRP A 527 21.32 28.66 19.79
C TRP A 527 22.83 28.60 20.01
N GLN A 528 23.58 28.48 18.92
CA GLN A 528 25.03 28.42 18.87
C GLN A 528 25.53 29.42 17.84
N THR A 529 26.50 30.25 18.21
CA THR A 529 27.10 31.23 17.30
C THR A 529 28.00 30.54 16.28
N ILE A 530 27.83 30.88 15.00
CA ILE A 530 28.76 30.47 13.94
C ILE A 530 29.96 31.43 13.98
N PRO A 531 31.17 30.94 14.26
CA PRO A 531 32.34 31.82 14.38
C PRO A 531 32.79 32.35 13.01
N ASN A 532 33.42 33.53 13.00
CA ASN A 532 34.11 34.10 11.84
C ASN A 532 33.23 34.34 10.59
N VAL A 533 31.94 34.61 10.79
CA VAL A 533 30.99 34.95 9.73
C VAL A 533 30.53 36.39 9.91
N ASP A 534 30.50 37.15 8.82
CA ASP A 534 29.90 38.49 8.77
C ASP A 534 28.40 38.33 8.47
N PRO A 535 27.49 38.72 9.39
CA PRO A 535 26.05 38.60 9.18
C PRO A 535 25.54 39.32 7.92
N SER A 536 26.21 40.38 7.46
CA SER A 536 25.80 41.13 6.27
C SER A 536 26.03 40.39 4.95
N GLN A 537 26.87 39.35 4.96
CA GLN A 537 27.21 38.52 3.80
C GLN A 537 26.71 37.08 3.92
N PHE A 538 25.97 36.76 4.98
CA PHE A 538 25.39 35.45 5.20
C PHE A 538 23.97 35.44 4.64
N HIS A 539 23.75 34.65 3.60
CA HIS A 539 22.50 34.61 2.86
C HIS A 539 21.78 33.30 3.10
N LEU A 540 20.55 33.37 3.60
CA LEU A 540 19.70 32.20 3.73
C LEU A 540 19.26 31.74 2.33
N VAL A 541 19.51 30.48 2.00
CA VAL A 541 18.96 29.84 0.79
C VAL A 541 17.55 29.34 1.12
N ASN A 542 17.41 28.64 2.25
CA ASN A 542 16.16 28.15 2.81
C ASN A 542 16.34 27.89 4.33
N ASP A 543 15.36 27.28 5.00
CA ASP A 543 15.38 27.10 6.45
C ASP A 543 16.52 26.24 7.02
N ARG A 544 17.23 25.47 6.17
CA ARG A 544 18.31 24.54 6.57
C ARG A 544 19.62 24.75 5.81
N ILE A 545 19.65 25.63 4.82
CA ILE A 545 20.83 25.92 4.00
C ILE A 545 21.04 27.42 3.91
N ALA A 546 22.27 27.84 4.16
CA ALA A 546 22.70 29.21 3.96
C ALA A 546 24.06 29.26 3.25
N GLN A 547 24.35 30.37 2.60
CA GLN A 547 25.61 30.60 1.91
C GLN A 547 26.37 31.74 2.57
N TYR A 548 27.68 31.57 2.73
CA TYR A 548 28.61 32.64 3.00
C TYR A 548 29.86 32.46 2.15
N LYS A 549 30.12 33.44 1.27
CA LYS A 549 31.16 33.36 0.24
C LYS A 549 30.99 32.11 -0.62
N ASN A 550 32.04 31.32 -0.81
CA ASN A 550 32.02 30.06 -1.56
C ASN A 550 31.67 28.85 -0.69
N ARG A 551 30.97 29.01 0.45
CA ARG A 551 30.61 27.90 1.32
C ARG A 551 29.13 27.86 1.60
N LEU A 552 28.55 26.67 1.53
CA LEU A 552 27.24 26.39 2.07
C LEU A 552 27.39 25.91 3.52
N TYR A 553 26.52 26.43 4.38
CA TYR A 553 26.27 25.99 5.73
C TYR A 553 24.97 25.21 5.71
N ILE A 554 25.06 23.90 5.96
CA ILE A 554 23.96 22.96 5.80
C ILE A 554 23.67 22.36 7.18
N ALA A 555 22.46 22.57 7.68
CA ALA A 555 21.98 21.84 8.83
C ALA A 555 21.50 20.47 8.37
N ARG A 556 22.39 19.49 8.48
CA ARG A 556 22.15 18.12 8.03
C ARG A 556 21.66 17.27 9.19
N LEU A 557 20.56 16.56 8.96
CA LEU A 557 20.03 15.60 9.92
C LEU A 557 20.83 14.30 9.83
N SER A 558 21.41 13.86 10.95
CA SER A 558 22.10 12.58 10.99
C SER A 558 21.12 11.40 10.95
N PRO A 559 21.58 10.16 10.69
CA PRO A 559 20.73 8.97 10.81
C PRO A 559 20.07 8.80 12.18
N PHE A 560 20.59 9.45 13.23
CA PHE A 560 20.03 9.42 14.59
C PHE A 560 19.23 10.67 14.95
N GLY A 561 18.86 11.50 13.96
CA GLY A 561 18.01 12.67 14.19
C GLY A 561 18.74 13.81 14.92
N GLU A 562 20.06 13.71 15.08
CA GLU A 562 20.85 14.78 15.66
C GLU A 562 21.34 15.68 14.53
N ASP A 563 20.88 16.94 14.51
CA ASP A 563 21.37 17.92 13.54
C ASP A 563 22.86 18.22 13.74
N GLN A 564 23.56 18.29 12.61
CA GLN A 564 24.94 18.75 12.50
C GLN A 564 25.05 19.88 11.50
N LEU A 565 25.86 20.89 11.83
CA LEU A 565 26.19 21.96 10.90
C LEU A 565 27.40 21.52 10.06
N GLU A 566 27.14 21.17 8.82
CA GLU A 566 28.17 20.83 7.84
C GLU A 566 28.49 22.05 6.97
N THR A 567 29.73 22.11 6.48
CA THR A 567 30.13 23.11 5.49
C THR A 567 30.54 22.42 4.19
N LEU A 568 29.92 22.81 3.09
CA LEU A 568 30.29 22.37 1.74
C LEU A 568 30.96 23.52 1.00
N GLU A 569 32.16 23.29 0.47
CA GLU A 569 32.85 24.27 -0.36
C GLU A 569 32.34 24.19 -1.82
N LEU A 570 31.98 25.34 -2.35
CA LEU A 570 31.56 25.52 -3.73
C LEU A 570 32.77 25.89 -4.59
N ASP A 571 32.82 25.33 -5.80
CA ASP A 571 33.77 25.71 -6.86
C ASP A 571 33.46 27.07 -7.52
N SER A 572 32.41 27.75 -7.04
CA SER A 572 31.96 29.06 -7.49
C SER A 572 31.53 29.94 -6.30
N THR A 573 31.72 31.25 -6.43
CA THR A 573 31.20 32.26 -5.49
C THR A 573 29.83 32.80 -5.92
N ALA A 574 29.24 32.25 -6.98
CA ALA A 574 27.91 32.65 -7.43
C ALA A 574 26.86 32.43 -6.32
N PRO A 575 25.83 33.29 -6.23
CA PRO A 575 24.73 33.08 -5.31
C PRO A 575 24.07 31.73 -5.55
N PHE A 576 23.94 30.94 -4.49
CA PHE A 576 23.25 29.66 -4.49
C PHE A 576 21.75 29.92 -4.34
N LEU A 577 20.98 29.43 -5.30
CA LEU A 577 19.55 29.72 -5.39
C LEU A 577 18.74 28.61 -4.73
N ASN A 578 17.56 28.97 -4.20
CA ASN A 578 16.58 28.02 -3.69
C ASN A 578 15.85 27.32 -4.85
N GLN A 579 16.58 26.43 -5.53
CA GLN A 579 16.11 25.64 -6.67
C GLN A 579 16.76 24.25 -6.65
N LYS A 580 16.17 23.31 -7.39
CA LYS A 580 16.56 21.89 -7.35
C LYS A 580 18.00 21.64 -7.80
N ILE A 581 18.50 22.35 -8.82
CA ILE A 581 19.89 22.21 -9.29
C ILE A 581 20.56 23.58 -9.37
N ASN A 582 21.75 23.70 -8.80
CA ASN A 582 22.64 24.84 -8.96
C ASN A 582 23.87 24.45 -9.77
N ALA A 583 24.35 25.35 -10.63
CA ALA A 583 25.53 25.12 -11.47
C ALA A 583 26.79 25.72 -10.84
N GLY A 584 27.82 24.88 -10.70
CA GLY A 584 29.19 25.26 -10.41
C GLY A 584 30.05 25.41 -11.67
N LYS A 585 31.37 25.47 -11.46
CA LYS A 585 32.35 25.49 -12.57
C LYS A 585 32.63 24.09 -13.11
N GLU A 586 32.80 23.13 -12.22
CA GLU A 586 33.14 21.73 -12.47
C GLU A 586 32.11 20.75 -11.89
N HIS A 587 31.22 21.26 -11.04
CA HIS A 587 30.19 20.46 -10.36
C HIS A 587 28.79 21.03 -10.57
N GLY A 588 27.80 20.14 -10.54
CA GLY A 588 26.41 20.48 -10.27
C GLY A 588 26.07 20.16 -8.81
N TYR A 589 25.15 20.93 -8.24
CA TYR A 589 24.69 20.77 -6.86
C TYR A 589 23.18 20.54 -6.87
N PHE A 590 22.74 19.32 -6.57
CA PHE A 590 21.34 18.96 -6.48
C PHE A 590 20.85 19.03 -5.03
N MET A 591 19.77 19.77 -4.80
CA MET A 591 19.15 19.94 -3.49
C MET A 591 18.10 18.85 -3.24
N HIS A 592 18.40 17.93 -2.33
CA HIS A 592 17.41 17.00 -1.80
C HIS A 592 16.45 17.76 -0.89
N ASN A 593 15.16 17.61 -1.12
CA ASN A 593 14.12 18.26 -0.33
C ASN A 593 13.12 17.21 0.13
N SER A 594 13.39 16.60 1.29
CA SER A 594 12.38 15.81 2.00
C SER A 594 11.77 16.67 3.11
N GLN A 595 10.58 16.29 3.59
CA GLN A 595 9.90 17.03 4.67
C GLN A 595 10.73 17.19 5.95
N GLN A 596 11.76 16.35 6.14
CA GLN A 596 12.53 16.28 7.38
C GLN A 596 14.05 16.42 7.19
N ALA A 597 14.58 16.25 5.97
CA ALA A 597 16.02 16.37 5.69
C ALA A 597 16.29 17.11 4.38
N GLN A 598 17.17 18.11 4.46
CA GLN A 598 17.74 18.77 3.29
C GLN A 598 19.23 18.49 3.23
N ASP A 599 19.69 18.17 2.03
CA ASP A 599 21.07 17.83 1.74
C ASP A 599 21.43 18.26 0.32
N ILE A 600 22.73 18.35 0.03
CA ILE A 600 23.26 18.71 -1.28
C ILE A 600 24.05 17.52 -1.84
N GLN A 601 23.53 16.92 -2.91
CA GLN A 601 24.29 16.00 -3.74
C GLN A 601 25.18 16.80 -4.70
N VAL A 602 26.48 16.55 -4.63
CA VAL A 602 27.47 17.10 -5.56
C VAL A 602 27.73 16.08 -6.65
N PHE A 603 27.65 16.49 -7.91
CA PHE A 603 27.95 15.61 -9.05
C PHE A 603 28.84 16.31 -10.08
N SER A 604 29.68 15.53 -10.76
CA SER A 604 30.53 16.08 -11.83
C SER A 604 29.73 16.36 -13.09
N ILE A 605 30.09 17.46 -13.77
CA ILE A 605 29.47 17.88 -15.04
C ILE A 605 30.47 17.79 -16.20
N ASN A 606 29.96 17.59 -17.41
CA ASN A 606 30.73 17.58 -18.65
C ASN A 606 30.62 18.94 -19.37
N GLY A 607 31.49 19.87 -19.01
CA GLY A 607 31.41 21.26 -19.48
C GLY A 607 30.32 22.07 -18.75
N PRO A 608 29.93 23.25 -19.27
CA PRO A 608 29.01 24.14 -18.57
C PRO A 608 27.62 23.53 -18.39
N LEU A 609 27.13 23.49 -17.15
CA LEU A 609 25.78 23.05 -16.83
C LEU A 609 24.77 24.17 -17.08
N LYS A 610 23.79 23.92 -17.95
CA LYS A 610 22.65 24.81 -18.18
C LYS A 610 21.44 24.31 -17.41
N VAL A 611 20.93 25.12 -16.50
CA VAL A 611 19.78 24.78 -15.65
C VAL A 611 18.51 25.41 -16.22
N THR A 612 17.45 24.61 -16.32
CA THR A 612 16.10 25.06 -16.63
C THR A 612 15.18 24.80 -15.43
N GLU A 613 13.91 25.16 -15.53
CA GLU A 613 12.94 24.92 -14.46
C GLU A 613 12.69 23.44 -14.16
N ARG A 614 12.84 22.53 -15.15
CA ARG A 614 12.44 21.11 -15.02
C ARG A 614 13.55 20.10 -15.28
N PHE A 615 14.63 20.52 -15.92
CA PHE A 615 15.81 19.69 -16.15
C PHE A 615 17.07 20.56 -16.24
N ALA A 616 18.23 19.96 -16.14
CA ALA A 616 19.50 20.59 -16.47
C ALA A 616 20.23 19.77 -17.52
N TYR A 617 21.17 20.36 -18.25
CA TYR A 617 21.98 19.61 -19.20
C TYR A 617 23.37 20.20 -19.35
N ASP A 618 24.33 19.33 -19.63
CA ASP A 618 25.70 19.68 -19.98
C ASP A 618 26.01 19.24 -21.43
N ASN A 619 27.28 19.07 -21.79
CA ASN A 619 27.65 18.67 -23.15
C ASN A 619 27.35 17.21 -23.50
N ARG A 620 27.02 16.36 -22.52
CA ARG A 620 26.85 14.90 -22.69
C ARG A 620 25.57 14.36 -22.07
N TYR A 621 25.07 14.99 -21.02
CA TYR A 621 24.01 14.46 -20.19
C TYR A 621 22.87 15.45 -20.01
N VAL A 622 21.68 14.88 -19.86
CA VAL A 622 20.48 15.55 -19.37
C VAL A 622 20.22 15.02 -17.97
N TYR A 623 20.00 15.94 -17.05
CA TYR A 623 19.72 15.70 -15.64
C TYR A 623 18.26 16.05 -15.37
N THR A 624 17.47 15.08 -14.93
CA THR A 624 16.06 15.24 -14.55
C THR A 624 15.90 14.82 -13.10
N TRP A 625 14.79 15.18 -12.47
CA TRP A 625 14.54 14.80 -11.08
C TRP A 625 13.07 14.51 -10.84
N ILE A 626 12.79 13.63 -9.88
CA ILE A 626 11.44 13.38 -9.36
C ILE A 626 11.59 13.39 -7.84
N GLY A 627 10.83 14.24 -7.15
CA GLY A 627 11.01 14.43 -5.71
C GLY A 627 12.43 14.85 -5.34
N SER A 628 13.07 14.01 -4.51
CA SER A 628 14.46 14.15 -4.07
C SER A 628 15.41 13.22 -4.80
N GLN A 629 15.02 12.61 -5.92
CA GLN A 629 15.91 11.75 -6.70
C GLN A 629 16.36 12.46 -7.98
N LEU A 630 17.68 12.58 -8.15
CA LEU A 630 18.32 12.99 -9.40
C LEU A 630 18.46 11.80 -10.34
N TYR A 631 18.25 12.02 -11.64
CA TYR A 631 18.47 11.05 -12.71
C TYR A 631 19.37 11.67 -13.77
N ARG A 632 20.17 10.83 -14.45
CA ARG A 632 21.08 11.25 -15.51
C ARG A 632 20.91 10.38 -16.75
N THR A 633 20.64 11.01 -17.88
CA THR A 633 20.48 10.34 -19.18
C THR A 633 21.53 10.85 -20.16
N ALA A 634 22.28 9.94 -20.80
CA ALA A 634 23.21 10.32 -21.87
C ALA A 634 22.44 10.76 -23.12
N SER A 635 22.84 11.89 -23.70
CA SER A 635 22.26 12.40 -24.95
C SER A 635 23.36 12.89 -25.89
N PRO A 636 23.29 12.55 -27.20
CA PRO A 636 24.18 13.11 -28.21
C PRO A 636 23.89 14.58 -28.55
N CYS A 637 22.75 15.13 -28.12
CA CYS A 637 22.41 16.55 -28.26
C CYS A 637 21.54 17.02 -27.08
N PRO A 638 22.13 17.15 -25.87
CA PRO A 638 21.38 17.49 -24.66
C PRO A 638 20.64 18.83 -24.76
N ASP A 639 21.18 19.77 -25.53
CA ASP A 639 20.63 21.11 -25.82
C ASP A 639 19.31 21.09 -26.60
N LYS A 640 18.93 19.94 -27.15
CA LYS A 640 17.69 19.73 -27.89
C LYS A 640 16.58 19.09 -27.05
N THR A 641 16.83 18.89 -25.76
CA THR A 641 15.81 18.40 -24.81
C THR A 641 14.68 19.42 -24.70
N LEU A 642 13.43 18.95 -24.74
CA LEU A 642 12.26 19.80 -24.73
C LEU A 642 11.11 19.20 -23.93
N ASN A 643 10.25 20.07 -23.38
CA ASN A 643 9.04 19.68 -22.66
C ASN A 643 7.85 19.71 -23.61
N LEU A 644 7.08 18.61 -23.67
CA LEU A 644 5.87 18.53 -24.49
C LEU A 644 4.72 19.37 -23.92
N ASN A 645 4.60 19.47 -22.59
CA ASN A 645 3.51 20.19 -21.94
C ASN A 645 4.05 21.09 -20.83
N GLN A 646 3.95 22.42 -21.02
CA GLN A 646 4.42 23.40 -20.04
C GLN A 646 3.56 23.45 -18.76
N ASN A 647 2.44 22.72 -18.70
CA ASN A 647 1.50 22.74 -17.58
C ASN A 647 1.49 21.47 -16.71
N MET A 648 2.26 20.42 -17.04
CA MET A 648 2.42 19.24 -16.17
C MET A 648 3.74 19.34 -15.40
N TYR A 649 3.70 19.45 -14.08
CA TYR A 649 4.89 19.60 -13.22
C TYR A 649 5.17 18.38 -12.33
N SER A 650 4.36 17.32 -12.43
CA SER A 650 4.35 16.21 -11.46
C SER A 650 5.07 14.93 -11.91
N ASP A 651 5.46 14.80 -13.18
CA ASP A 651 6.27 13.66 -13.65
C ASP A 651 7.27 14.09 -14.72
N ASN A 652 8.21 13.22 -15.07
CA ASN A 652 9.22 13.45 -16.12
C ASN A 652 8.82 12.86 -17.48
N LYS A 653 7.60 12.33 -17.65
CA LYS A 653 7.22 11.58 -18.86
C LYS A 653 7.06 12.48 -20.09
N ASP A 654 6.88 13.78 -19.88
CA ASP A 654 6.72 14.78 -20.93
C ASP A 654 8.03 15.48 -21.33
N ILE A 655 9.15 15.15 -20.66
CA ILE A 655 10.49 15.59 -21.02
C ILE A 655 11.03 14.66 -22.12
N ILE A 656 11.17 15.18 -23.35
CA ILE A 656 11.76 14.43 -24.46
C ILE A 656 13.28 14.60 -24.44
N ILE A 657 13.98 13.51 -24.10
CA ILE A 657 15.43 13.41 -24.19
C ILE A 657 15.79 12.63 -25.44
N ILE A 658 16.48 13.27 -26.38
CA ILE A 658 16.97 12.58 -27.58
C ILE A 658 18.14 11.68 -27.17
N THR A 659 17.99 10.36 -27.31
CA THR A 659 19.05 9.39 -26.97
C THR A 659 19.78 8.83 -28.19
N GLN A 660 19.25 9.07 -29.41
CA GLN A 660 19.84 8.60 -30.66
C GLN A 660 20.42 9.74 -31.51
N ALA A 661 21.67 9.58 -31.97
CA ALA A 661 22.38 10.63 -32.70
C ALA A 661 21.70 11.04 -34.02
N GLN A 662 20.98 10.12 -34.67
CA GLN A 662 20.28 10.39 -35.94
C GLN A 662 19.10 11.35 -35.78
N GLU A 663 18.48 11.40 -34.60
CA GLU A 663 17.32 12.24 -34.31
C GLU A 663 17.71 13.69 -34.02
N CYS A 664 18.96 13.92 -33.60
CA CYS A 664 19.52 15.25 -33.40
C CYS A 664 19.50 16.11 -34.67
N GLN A 665 19.43 15.54 -35.87
CA GLN A 665 19.37 16.31 -37.12
C GLN A 665 17.94 16.63 -37.57
N LYS A 666 16.93 15.86 -37.13
CA LYS A 666 15.53 16.04 -37.54
C LYS A 666 14.83 17.19 -36.82
N SER A 667 15.24 17.54 -35.60
CA SER A 667 14.64 18.64 -34.82
C SER A 667 15.08 20.05 -35.25
N ARG A 668 15.64 20.22 -36.44
CA ARG A 668 16.02 21.53 -37.04
C ARG A 668 14.97 22.10 -38.01
N ARG A 669 13.81 21.45 -38.16
CA ARG A 669 12.72 21.93 -39.04
C ARG A 669 11.53 22.41 -38.24
#